data_AF-A0A2D5B532-F1
#
_entry.id   AF-A0A2D5B532-F1
#
_cell.length_a   1.000
_cell.length_b   1.000
_cell.length_c   1.000
_cell.angle_alpha   90.00
_cell.angle_beta   90.00
_cell.angle_gamma   90.00
#
_symmetry.space_group_name_H-M   'P 1'
#
loop_
_entity.id
_entity.type
_entity.pdbx_description
1 polymer ?
#
loop_
_entity_poly.entity_id
_entity_poly.type
_entity_poly.pdbx_seq_one_letter_code
_entity_poly.pdbx_strand_id
1 'polypeptide(L)'
;MSGVDPMMRFIGVASDADPFVLLGLDPDRLSGPAVDAALVSRLARIYGHPDGRSDMAEDVRTRLRDAAAELKDPQRVAELASRIHVAPAVEAKPELRPAAPSRSAAKQAELTPLQIQLMQVLASCGGWNAMSRARLASIGAMHGLSPAEMVEQLQSLTDIARDGFVSLPSIRSGPSGAASARALEPGFVERVVDQYAPELRSSDRKSLVKLCLLFGGLGLLALLLMLRVLISGINPDAAATGTSAGRLDANAAGVAASDAPGGLAGDDVPLATFTTSLVLPLKPLAREILDEVDASSNAIRSLDALARHAIGIDEMDERLELEWNAAIEVGSTGWFAADPATARSMRKAVTGVLQVAGSNPRLVGPLLIAISPAAPGSTADPLDIPRGAWRCGMIGSLVGADAMSPVVRSIATEHVRDALGRQAVLGTFQSGAVDWLSASIPGLVEGLDVRTSARRSWKLWFRCLNAVSEGKQRDAVLLEAAELLLRTQSDLSRPELPQMVLGRLLVEMDWGGSPLVRDRVLGWFAEPDIGSTDLWVLTSTLVTIEQASWYGRNMVVPSDADMPLRRRIRTRVASKWPTQSTSMMLAGRGVPEGFDPKLADTWLLLLESVRSIDRGRGSLPMLHRLVMERLLVEAADELVNGQGVDTLSILNRLEQMIEDLDRIEGRSAASANRGSPLAGRIDGQWARLYEIRGRSRADKIDMFRELELQSGDDLGPIDADLLASEAMSSSLGVREAAQYLIETRFSLGPNVAQALVDNIPEASKTADVTGLIESVSGEELPRPTSANWPIEARLALVNHAMALRLDESGEIDAYSDSLSRSLRRQSQRLGRSVREEATPEESARALVAAWEDRLEAVRDSSEWAWAGAWRDRRTARHLLASDSLQAYLIEQIALEELLAHWFARLQPDSASLIDELQSELIIRRDRAVHVLEQMLVTEAAVVELWSMRIRHLIEMLEQIDGGGGA
;
A
#
# COMPACT_ATOMS: atom_id res chain seq x y z
N MET A 1 -25.90 8.89 -54.71
CA MET A 1 -25.83 8.74 -53.24
C MET A 1 -24.95 7.54 -52.97
N SER A 2 -23.68 7.79 -52.67
CA SER A 2 -22.67 6.75 -52.40
C SER A 2 -23.07 5.97 -51.15
N GLY A 3 -23.43 4.69 -51.34
CA GLY A 3 -23.81 3.79 -50.27
C GLY A 3 -22.67 3.66 -49.26
N VAL A 4 -22.91 4.09 -48.03
CA VAL A 4 -21.98 3.88 -46.92
C VAL A 4 -21.89 2.39 -46.67
N ASP A 5 -20.68 1.83 -46.71
CA ASP A 5 -20.40 0.42 -46.41
C ASP A 5 -21.03 0.06 -45.04
N PRO A 6 -21.97 -0.90 -44.99
CA PRO A 6 -22.60 -1.34 -43.74
C PRO A 6 -21.58 -1.74 -42.68
N MET A 7 -20.47 -2.40 -43.05
CA MET A 7 -19.45 -2.84 -42.10
C MET A 7 -18.73 -1.65 -41.45
N MET A 8 -18.41 -0.61 -42.24
CA MET A 8 -17.82 0.62 -41.71
C MET A 8 -18.79 1.34 -40.78
N ARG A 9 -20.09 1.33 -41.09
CA ARG A 9 -21.12 1.98 -40.28
C ARG A 9 -21.33 1.30 -38.92
N PHE A 10 -21.40 -0.04 -38.88
CA PHE A 10 -21.77 -0.76 -37.65
C PHE A 10 -20.58 -1.16 -36.78
N ILE A 11 -19.42 -1.49 -37.38
CA ILE A 11 -18.26 -2.00 -36.64
C ILE A 11 -16.96 -1.21 -36.87
N GLY A 12 -16.96 -0.23 -37.79
CA GLY A 12 -15.80 0.62 -38.09
C GLY A 12 -14.71 -0.08 -38.88
N VAL A 13 -15.04 -1.14 -39.62
CA VAL A 13 -14.09 -1.94 -40.42
C VAL A 13 -14.63 -2.07 -41.84
N ALA A 14 -13.75 -2.02 -42.84
CA ALA A 14 -14.14 -2.18 -44.24
C ALA A 14 -14.65 -3.60 -44.53
N SER A 15 -15.59 -3.72 -45.47
CA SER A 15 -16.21 -5.00 -45.85
C SER A 15 -15.26 -6.03 -46.47
N ASP A 16 -14.12 -5.58 -46.99
CA ASP A 16 -13.05 -6.40 -47.58
C ASP A 16 -11.96 -6.81 -46.58
N ALA A 17 -12.08 -6.40 -45.31
CA ALA A 17 -11.10 -6.74 -44.29
C ALA A 17 -11.07 -8.25 -43.98
N ASP A 18 -9.88 -8.73 -43.59
CA ASP A 18 -9.64 -10.12 -43.23
C ASP A 18 -10.53 -10.56 -42.03
N PRO A 19 -11.04 -11.81 -42.01
CA PRO A 19 -11.76 -12.38 -40.87
C PRO A 19 -11.16 -12.09 -39.49
N PHE A 20 -9.83 -12.05 -39.35
CA PHE A 20 -9.16 -11.68 -38.09
C PHE A 20 -9.49 -10.23 -37.67
N VAL A 21 -9.46 -9.30 -38.62
CA VAL A 21 -9.75 -7.88 -38.40
C VAL A 21 -11.24 -7.66 -38.15
N LEU A 22 -12.11 -8.42 -38.83
CA LEU A 22 -13.57 -8.37 -38.64
C LEU A 22 -13.98 -8.72 -37.21
N LEU A 23 -13.34 -9.74 -36.62
CA LEU A 23 -13.59 -10.13 -35.22
C LEU A 23 -12.72 -9.37 -34.22
N GLY A 24 -11.63 -8.74 -34.65
CA GLY A 24 -10.66 -8.08 -33.78
C GLY A 24 -9.77 -9.06 -33.01
N LEU A 25 -9.39 -10.17 -33.66
CA LEU A 25 -8.58 -11.23 -33.09
C LEU A 25 -7.16 -11.22 -33.65
N ASP A 26 -6.20 -11.58 -32.79
CA ASP A 26 -4.80 -11.76 -33.15
C ASP A 26 -4.58 -13.16 -33.76
N PRO A 27 -3.92 -13.28 -34.92
CA PRO A 27 -3.60 -14.57 -35.54
C PRO A 27 -2.85 -15.55 -34.61
N ASP A 28 -2.04 -15.03 -33.69
CA ASP A 28 -1.18 -15.85 -32.82
C ASP A 28 -1.92 -16.42 -31.58
N ARG A 29 -3.16 -15.98 -31.33
CA ARG A 29 -3.95 -16.34 -30.13
C ARG A 29 -5.33 -16.88 -30.46
N LEU A 30 -5.43 -17.74 -31.49
CA LEU A 30 -6.72 -18.27 -31.92
C LEU A 30 -7.12 -19.53 -31.14
N SER A 31 -8.26 -19.45 -30.44
CA SER A 31 -8.93 -20.60 -29.83
C SER A 31 -10.42 -20.53 -30.16
N GLY A 32 -11.08 -21.68 -30.29
CA GLY A 32 -12.53 -21.75 -30.55
C GLY A 32 -13.37 -20.88 -29.58
N PRO A 33 -13.12 -20.94 -28.26
CA PRO A 33 -13.79 -20.07 -27.30
C PRO A 33 -13.51 -18.57 -27.49
N ALA A 34 -12.29 -18.20 -27.89
CA ALA A 34 -11.94 -16.80 -28.17
C ALA A 34 -12.68 -16.27 -29.42
N VAL A 35 -12.83 -17.09 -30.46
CA VAL A 35 -13.61 -16.75 -31.65
C VAL A 35 -15.09 -16.54 -31.29
N ASP A 36 -15.65 -17.40 -30.44
CA ASP A 36 -17.02 -17.28 -29.96
C ASP A 36 -17.23 -16.02 -29.08
N ALA A 37 -16.32 -15.75 -28.15
CA ALA A 37 -16.38 -14.55 -27.32
C ALA A 37 -16.30 -13.27 -28.16
N ALA A 38 -15.41 -13.23 -29.16
CA ALA A 38 -15.27 -12.10 -30.07
C ALA A 38 -16.52 -11.92 -30.94
N LEU A 39 -17.10 -13.00 -31.47
CA LEU A 39 -18.36 -12.95 -32.23
C LEU A 39 -19.50 -12.41 -31.37
N VAL A 40 -19.67 -12.91 -30.14
CA VAL A 40 -20.72 -12.43 -29.21
C VAL A 40 -20.55 -10.95 -28.91
N SER A 41 -19.31 -10.49 -28.65
CA SER A 41 -19.02 -9.08 -28.42
C SER A 41 -19.37 -8.20 -29.63
N ARG A 42 -19.02 -8.63 -30.86
CA ARG A 42 -19.34 -7.90 -32.09
C ARG A 42 -20.84 -7.87 -32.39
N LEU A 43 -21.55 -8.97 -32.15
CA LEU A 43 -23.01 -9.03 -32.30
C LEU A 43 -23.72 -8.14 -31.28
N ALA A 44 -23.26 -8.13 -30.01
CA ALA A 44 -23.81 -7.25 -28.97
C ALA A 44 -23.69 -5.77 -29.34
N ARG A 45 -22.54 -5.37 -29.94
CA ARG A 45 -22.33 -4.01 -30.45
C ARG A 45 -23.32 -3.64 -31.57
N ILE A 46 -23.63 -4.57 -32.47
CA ILE A 46 -24.63 -4.33 -33.54
C ILE A 46 -26.04 -4.20 -32.94
N TYR A 47 -26.40 -5.04 -31.96
CA TYR A 47 -27.71 -4.95 -31.30
C TYR A 47 -27.88 -3.68 -30.47
N GLY A 48 -26.79 -3.11 -29.95
CA GLY A 48 -26.80 -1.82 -29.25
C GLY A 48 -26.86 -0.59 -30.17
N HIS A 49 -26.69 -0.75 -31.49
CA HIS A 49 -26.74 0.35 -32.45
C HIS A 49 -28.21 0.76 -32.73
N PRO A 50 -28.55 2.05 -32.92
CA PRO A 50 -29.93 2.51 -33.19
C PRO A 50 -30.58 1.80 -34.39
N ASP A 51 -29.80 1.57 -35.44
CA ASP A 51 -30.22 0.83 -36.64
C ASP A 51 -29.94 -0.68 -36.56
N GLY A 52 -29.71 -1.22 -35.37
CA GLY A 52 -29.33 -2.62 -35.14
C GLY A 52 -30.36 -3.63 -35.62
N ARG A 53 -31.61 -3.22 -35.87
CA ARG A 53 -32.69 -4.08 -36.41
C ARG A 53 -32.94 -3.90 -37.92
N SER A 54 -32.14 -3.10 -38.61
CA SER A 54 -32.28 -2.89 -40.06
C SER A 54 -31.78 -4.09 -40.88
N ASP A 55 -32.21 -4.19 -42.15
CA ASP A 55 -31.73 -5.21 -43.10
C ASP A 55 -30.20 -5.12 -43.29
N MET A 56 -29.65 -3.90 -43.35
CA MET A 56 -28.20 -3.66 -43.41
C MET A 56 -27.45 -4.23 -42.20
N ALA A 57 -28.07 -4.25 -41.01
CA ALA A 57 -27.48 -4.84 -39.82
C ALA A 57 -27.51 -6.38 -39.87
N GLU A 58 -28.51 -6.99 -40.52
CA GLU A 58 -28.56 -8.45 -40.71
C GLU A 58 -27.47 -8.93 -41.67
N ASP A 59 -27.18 -8.15 -42.72
CA ASP A 59 -26.05 -8.44 -43.64
C ASP A 59 -24.71 -8.45 -42.88
N VAL A 60 -24.48 -7.47 -42.00
CA VAL A 60 -23.27 -7.40 -41.15
C VAL A 60 -23.22 -8.58 -40.17
N ARG A 61 -24.34 -8.95 -39.54
CA ARG A 61 -24.41 -10.12 -38.64
C ARG A 61 -24.07 -11.40 -39.36
N THR A 62 -24.59 -11.58 -40.57
CA THR A 62 -24.31 -12.75 -41.42
C THR A 62 -22.83 -12.81 -41.75
N ARG A 63 -22.24 -11.68 -42.18
CA ARG A 63 -20.82 -11.60 -42.52
C ARG A 63 -19.90 -11.92 -41.32
N LEU A 64 -20.24 -11.48 -40.12
CA LEU A 64 -19.48 -11.81 -38.90
C LEU A 64 -19.60 -13.29 -38.51
N ARG A 65 -20.78 -13.91 -38.70
CA ARG A 65 -20.96 -15.35 -38.47
C ARG A 65 -20.15 -16.18 -39.47
N ASP A 66 -20.10 -15.75 -40.73
CA ASP A 66 -19.29 -16.39 -41.77
C ASP A 66 -17.80 -16.28 -41.44
N ALA A 67 -17.32 -15.09 -41.02
CA ALA A 67 -15.93 -14.90 -40.60
C ALA A 67 -15.55 -15.77 -39.39
N ALA A 68 -16.46 -15.91 -38.41
CA ALA A 68 -16.26 -16.79 -37.26
C ALA A 68 -16.28 -18.28 -37.65
N ALA A 69 -17.11 -18.67 -38.63
CA ALA A 69 -17.13 -20.03 -39.15
C ALA A 69 -15.82 -20.35 -39.90
N GLU A 70 -15.30 -19.42 -40.70
CA GLU A 70 -14.02 -19.56 -41.40
C GLU A 70 -12.84 -19.69 -40.42
N LEU A 71 -12.83 -18.91 -39.33
CA LEU A 71 -11.78 -18.99 -38.30
C LEU A 71 -11.91 -20.20 -37.38
N LYS A 72 -13.05 -20.91 -37.40
CA LYS A 72 -13.22 -22.19 -36.68
C LYS A 72 -12.76 -23.39 -37.49
N ASP A 73 -12.59 -23.25 -38.80
CA ASP A 73 -12.06 -24.30 -39.65
C ASP A 73 -10.52 -24.29 -39.64
N PRO A 74 -9.85 -25.28 -39.03
CA PRO A 74 -8.40 -25.30 -38.91
C PRO A 74 -7.66 -25.34 -40.26
N GLN A 75 -8.29 -25.84 -41.33
CA GLN A 75 -7.69 -25.84 -42.68
C GLN A 75 -7.69 -24.43 -43.29
N ARG A 76 -8.80 -23.69 -43.13
CA ARG A 76 -8.92 -22.29 -43.55
C ARG A 76 -8.01 -21.36 -42.75
N VAL A 77 -7.88 -21.57 -41.44
CA VAL A 77 -6.96 -20.78 -40.59
C VAL A 77 -5.51 -20.96 -41.03
N ALA A 78 -5.09 -22.19 -41.35
CA ALA A 78 -3.74 -22.44 -41.86
C ALA A 78 -3.49 -21.76 -43.22
N GLU A 79 -4.50 -21.75 -44.11
CA GLU A 79 -4.41 -21.06 -45.40
C GLU A 79 -4.34 -19.53 -45.22
N LEU A 80 -5.18 -18.95 -44.37
CA LEU A 80 -5.18 -17.51 -44.07
C LEU A 80 -3.89 -17.05 -43.38
N ALA A 81 -3.41 -17.81 -42.38
CA ALA A 81 -2.14 -17.53 -41.70
C ALA A 81 -0.94 -17.56 -42.67
N SER A 82 -0.98 -18.46 -43.67
CA SER A 82 0.06 -18.53 -44.71
C SER A 82 0.07 -17.33 -45.65
N ARG A 83 -1.08 -16.68 -45.90
CA ARG A 83 -1.15 -15.45 -46.71
C ARG A 83 -0.62 -14.23 -45.97
N ILE A 84 -0.81 -14.16 -44.65
CA ILE A 84 -0.32 -13.07 -43.80
C ILE A 84 1.22 -13.11 -43.67
N HIS A 85 1.83 -14.31 -43.72
CA HIS A 85 3.28 -14.50 -43.56
C HIS A 85 4.12 -14.35 -44.85
N VAL A 86 3.54 -13.92 -45.99
CA VAL A 86 4.22 -13.84 -47.31
C VAL A 86 4.51 -12.40 -47.79
N ALA A 87 4.33 -11.37 -46.95
CA ALA A 87 4.89 -10.03 -47.23
C ALA A 87 6.38 -9.93 -46.80
N PRO A 88 7.27 -9.25 -47.56
CA PRO A 88 8.69 -9.59 -47.58
C PRO A 88 9.53 -9.06 -46.39
N ALA A 89 10.13 -10.02 -45.69
CA ALA A 89 11.51 -10.13 -45.18
C ALA A 89 12.30 -8.89 -44.72
N VAL A 90 12.68 -8.88 -43.43
CA VAL A 90 14.07 -8.69 -42.98
C VAL A 90 14.38 -9.69 -41.84
N GLU A 91 15.18 -10.69 -42.21
CA GLU A 91 16.20 -11.46 -41.47
C GLU A 91 16.14 -11.57 -39.93
N ALA A 92 15.83 -12.79 -39.45
CA ALA A 92 16.78 -13.74 -38.81
C ALA A 92 16.13 -14.56 -37.67
N LYS A 93 16.07 -15.89 -37.88
CA LYS A 93 15.84 -16.98 -36.90
C LYS A 93 17.11 -17.88 -36.93
N PRO A 94 17.30 -18.92 -36.09
CA PRO A 94 16.56 -19.37 -34.89
C PRO A 94 17.47 -19.84 -33.73
N GLU A 95 16.88 -20.19 -32.56
CA GLU A 95 17.13 -21.50 -31.95
C GLU A 95 16.08 -21.89 -30.88
N LEU A 96 15.62 -23.13 -30.98
CA LEU A 96 14.58 -23.77 -30.16
C LEU A 96 15.14 -24.37 -28.86
N ARG A 97 14.32 -24.40 -27.80
CA ARG A 97 14.39 -25.41 -26.73
C ARG A 97 12.98 -25.97 -26.42
N PRO A 98 12.82 -27.28 -26.18
CA PRO A 98 11.52 -27.95 -26.15
C PRO A 98 10.82 -27.87 -24.78
N ALA A 99 9.49 -27.73 -24.80
CA ALA A 99 8.62 -27.85 -23.63
C ALA A 99 8.22 -29.32 -23.38
N ALA A 100 8.14 -29.69 -22.10
CA ALA A 100 7.77 -30.99 -21.57
C ALA A 100 6.27 -31.32 -21.75
N PRO A 101 5.84 -32.59 -21.64
CA PRO A 101 4.53 -33.05 -22.13
C PRO A 101 3.36 -32.63 -21.24
N SER A 102 2.27 -32.24 -21.90
CA SER A 102 0.96 -31.95 -21.33
C SER A 102 0.32 -33.22 -20.73
N ARG A 103 -0.07 -33.12 -19.44
CA ARG A 103 -0.94 -34.10 -18.78
C ARG A 103 -2.40 -33.88 -19.20
N SER A 104 -3.10 -34.99 -19.29
CA SER A 104 -4.43 -35.22 -19.86
C SER A 104 -5.58 -34.43 -19.22
N ALA A 105 -6.58 -34.16 -20.05
CA ALA A 105 -7.90 -33.63 -19.72
C ALA A 105 -8.58 -34.37 -18.54
N ALA A 106 -8.87 -33.63 -17.47
CA ALA A 106 -9.73 -34.08 -16.36
C ALA A 106 -11.13 -33.44 -16.52
N LYS A 107 -12.17 -34.27 -16.36
CA LYS A 107 -13.59 -33.87 -16.32
C LYS A 107 -13.82 -32.85 -15.20
N GLN A 108 -14.42 -31.70 -15.51
CA GLN A 108 -14.90 -30.74 -14.51
C GLN A 108 -16.07 -31.35 -13.72
N ALA A 109 -15.97 -31.36 -12.39
CA ALA A 109 -17.06 -31.76 -11.49
C ALA A 109 -17.91 -30.52 -11.12
N GLU A 110 -19.23 -30.59 -11.34
CA GLU A 110 -20.16 -29.53 -10.96
C GLU A 110 -20.44 -29.57 -9.44
N LEU A 111 -20.37 -28.41 -8.77
CA LEU A 111 -20.66 -28.26 -7.34
C LEU A 111 -22.17 -28.26 -7.05
N THR A 112 -22.57 -28.87 -5.94
CA THR A 112 -23.97 -28.88 -5.51
C THR A 112 -24.41 -27.52 -4.90
N PRO A 113 -25.70 -27.15 -4.94
CA PRO A 113 -26.21 -25.92 -4.33
C PRO A 113 -25.90 -25.79 -2.84
N LEU A 114 -25.90 -26.90 -2.11
CA LEU A 114 -25.52 -26.95 -0.70
C LEU A 114 -24.04 -26.59 -0.52
N GLN A 115 -23.15 -27.16 -1.34
CA GLN A 115 -21.72 -26.86 -1.29
C GLN A 115 -21.43 -25.38 -1.58
N ILE A 116 -22.17 -24.75 -2.49
CA ILE A 116 -22.11 -23.31 -2.73
C ILE A 116 -22.53 -22.54 -1.48
N GLN A 117 -23.61 -22.94 -0.81
CA GLN A 117 -24.10 -22.30 0.41
C GLN A 117 -23.11 -22.45 1.60
N LEU A 118 -22.47 -23.61 1.74
CA LEU A 118 -21.43 -23.85 2.74
C LEU A 118 -20.19 -22.98 2.47
N MET A 119 -19.78 -22.83 1.21
CA MET A 119 -18.69 -21.91 0.84
C MET A 119 -19.05 -20.44 1.10
N GLN A 120 -20.28 -20.02 0.84
CA GLN A 120 -20.74 -18.66 1.13
C GLN A 120 -20.65 -18.34 2.62
N VAL A 121 -21.00 -19.30 3.50
CA VAL A 121 -20.86 -19.12 4.95
C VAL A 121 -19.40 -19.05 5.37
N LEU A 122 -18.53 -19.89 4.80
CA LEU A 122 -17.10 -19.84 5.11
C LEU A 122 -16.43 -18.56 4.59
N ALA A 123 -16.78 -18.11 3.39
CA ALA A 123 -16.27 -16.87 2.81
C ALA A 123 -16.75 -15.64 3.58
N SER A 124 -18.04 -15.56 3.92
CA SER A 124 -18.61 -14.43 4.67
C SER A 124 -18.09 -14.33 6.10
N CYS A 125 -17.71 -15.44 6.73
CA CYS A 125 -17.19 -15.46 8.08
C CYS A 125 -15.65 -15.41 8.15
N GLY A 126 -14.94 -15.27 7.03
CA GLY A 126 -13.47 -15.21 7.02
C GLY A 126 -12.78 -16.55 7.33
N GLY A 127 -13.39 -17.68 6.98
CA GLY A 127 -12.82 -19.02 7.14
C GLY A 127 -13.46 -19.87 8.25
N TRP A 128 -12.75 -20.91 8.68
CA TRP A 128 -13.21 -21.86 9.70
C TRP A 128 -13.01 -21.31 11.12
N ASN A 129 -14.07 -20.80 11.75
CA ASN A 129 -14.05 -20.23 13.09
C ASN A 129 -15.33 -20.57 13.88
N ALA A 130 -15.46 -20.09 15.11
CA ALA A 130 -16.62 -20.40 15.95
C ALA A 130 -17.95 -19.94 15.34
N MET A 131 -17.94 -18.78 14.67
CA MET A 131 -19.12 -18.20 14.01
C MET A 131 -19.53 -19.00 12.77
N SER A 132 -18.57 -19.39 11.92
CA SER A 132 -18.86 -20.22 10.76
C SER A 132 -19.32 -21.62 11.18
N ARG A 133 -18.76 -22.21 12.24
CA ARG A 133 -19.27 -23.48 12.80
C ARG A 133 -20.72 -23.37 13.28
N ALA A 134 -21.09 -22.29 13.97
CA ALA A 134 -22.46 -22.09 14.44
C ALA A 134 -23.45 -21.91 13.28
N ARG A 135 -23.09 -21.13 12.26
CA ARG A 135 -23.92 -20.93 11.06
C ARG A 135 -24.01 -22.18 10.19
N LEU A 136 -22.90 -22.91 10.01
CA LEU A 136 -22.90 -24.18 9.30
C LEU A 136 -23.77 -25.20 10.03
N ALA A 137 -23.67 -25.30 11.36
CA ALA A 137 -24.54 -26.17 12.17
C ALA A 137 -26.03 -25.83 12.00
N SER A 138 -26.39 -24.54 11.92
CA SER A 138 -27.76 -24.10 11.63
C SER A 138 -28.21 -24.49 10.21
N ILE A 139 -27.35 -24.38 9.21
CA ILE A 139 -27.64 -24.80 7.83
C ILE A 139 -27.79 -26.32 7.73
N GLY A 140 -26.94 -27.09 8.42
CA GLY A 140 -27.10 -28.55 8.49
C GLY A 140 -28.42 -28.96 9.10
N ALA A 141 -28.82 -28.30 10.20
CA ALA A 141 -30.11 -28.55 10.81
C ALA A 141 -31.29 -28.23 9.87
N MET A 142 -31.18 -27.18 9.05
CA MET A 142 -32.20 -26.84 8.04
C MET A 142 -32.27 -27.86 6.90
N HIS A 143 -31.15 -28.47 6.51
CA HIS A 143 -31.09 -29.47 5.44
C HIS A 143 -31.16 -30.93 5.95
N GLY A 144 -31.40 -31.12 7.26
CA GLY A 144 -31.50 -32.45 7.88
C GLY A 144 -30.18 -33.23 7.93
N LEU A 145 -29.04 -32.55 7.79
CA LEU A 145 -27.71 -33.16 7.79
C LEU A 145 -27.15 -33.23 9.20
N SER A 146 -26.61 -34.40 9.55
CA SER A 146 -25.84 -34.58 10.77
C SER A 146 -24.50 -33.82 10.70
N PRO A 147 -23.90 -33.47 11.86
CA PRO A 147 -22.58 -32.83 11.88
C PRO A 147 -21.49 -33.64 11.17
N ALA A 148 -21.60 -34.97 11.15
CA ALA A 148 -20.66 -35.85 10.46
C ALA A 148 -20.78 -35.73 8.93
N GLU A 149 -22.01 -35.74 8.40
CA GLU A 149 -22.28 -35.58 6.96
C GLU A 149 -21.87 -34.19 6.45
N MET A 150 -21.99 -33.16 7.30
CA MET A 150 -21.53 -31.82 6.97
C MET A 150 -20.00 -31.74 6.86
N VAL A 151 -19.28 -32.43 7.76
CA VAL A 151 -17.82 -32.55 7.67
C VAL A 151 -17.42 -33.31 6.42
N GLU A 152 -18.15 -34.36 6.03
CA GLU A 152 -17.92 -35.11 4.79
C GLU A 152 -18.14 -34.24 3.54
N GLN A 153 -19.19 -33.42 3.52
CA GLN A 153 -19.44 -32.45 2.43
C GLN A 153 -18.32 -31.41 2.33
N LEU A 154 -17.80 -30.93 3.46
CA LEU A 154 -16.68 -29.98 3.50
C LEU A 154 -15.33 -30.63 3.12
N GLN A 155 -15.12 -31.89 3.46
CA GLN A 155 -13.96 -32.66 3.04
C GLN A 155 -13.98 -32.89 1.53
N SER A 156 -15.14 -33.26 0.96
CA SER A 156 -15.29 -33.38 -0.50
C SER A 156 -14.99 -32.06 -1.23
N LEU A 157 -15.39 -30.91 -0.66
CA LEU A 157 -15.03 -29.58 -1.16
C LEU A 157 -13.54 -29.30 -1.10
N THR A 158 -12.88 -29.73 -0.03
CA THR A 158 -11.43 -29.54 0.17
C THR A 158 -10.63 -30.41 -0.79
N ASP A 159 -11.08 -31.64 -1.06
CA ASP A 159 -10.48 -32.54 -2.03
C ASP A 159 -10.64 -32.00 -3.47
N ILE A 160 -11.82 -31.47 -3.80
CA ILE A 160 -12.06 -30.79 -5.09
C ILE A 160 -11.19 -29.54 -5.25
N ALA A 161 -10.98 -28.75 -4.19
CA ALA A 161 -10.11 -27.58 -4.22
C ALA A 161 -8.63 -27.93 -4.35
N ARG A 162 -8.20 -29.08 -3.81
CA ARG A 162 -6.82 -29.56 -3.85
C ARG A 162 -6.37 -30.06 -5.23
N ASP A 163 -7.33 -30.51 -6.04
CA ASP A 163 -7.09 -31.03 -7.39
C ASP A 163 -7.00 -29.94 -8.49
N GLY A 164 -7.30 -28.68 -8.15
CA GLY A 164 -7.04 -27.51 -8.99
C GLY A 164 -8.01 -27.30 -10.17
N PHE A 165 -8.59 -26.10 -10.23
CA PHE A 165 -9.62 -25.59 -11.17
C PHE A 165 -11.09 -25.91 -10.85
N VAL A 166 -11.76 -24.94 -10.22
CA VAL A 166 -13.23 -24.81 -10.26
C VAL A 166 -13.57 -23.44 -10.85
N SER A 167 -14.19 -23.42 -12.03
CA SER A 167 -14.90 -22.24 -12.55
C SER A 167 -16.37 -22.37 -12.17
N LEU A 168 -16.90 -21.43 -11.39
CA LEU A 168 -18.34 -21.41 -11.03
C LEU A 168 -19.18 -20.86 -12.20
N PRO A 169 -20.34 -21.46 -12.52
CA PRO A 169 -21.25 -20.91 -13.52
C PRO A 169 -21.93 -19.62 -13.02
N SER A 170 -22.05 -18.62 -13.90
CA SER A 170 -22.77 -17.37 -13.61
C SER A 170 -24.26 -17.62 -13.40
N ILE A 171 -24.78 -17.30 -12.21
CA ILE A 171 -26.20 -17.44 -11.87
C ILE A 171 -26.94 -16.17 -12.31
N ARG A 172 -27.94 -16.32 -13.19
CA ARG A 172 -28.94 -15.29 -13.50
C ARG A 172 -29.94 -15.20 -12.35
N SER A 173 -30.14 -13.99 -11.82
CA SER A 173 -31.15 -13.68 -10.80
C SER A 173 -32.57 -13.81 -11.38
N GLY A 174 -33.38 -14.67 -10.78
CA GLY A 174 -34.85 -14.67 -10.93
C GLY A 174 -35.51 -14.02 -9.70
N PRO A 175 -36.73 -13.48 -9.83
CA PRO A 175 -37.41 -12.80 -8.72
C PRO A 175 -37.93 -13.83 -7.72
N SER A 176 -37.49 -13.76 -6.46
CA SER A 176 -37.99 -14.61 -5.38
C SER A 176 -39.08 -13.88 -4.60
N GLY A 177 -40.28 -14.45 -4.65
CA GLY A 177 -41.44 -14.03 -3.86
C GLY A 177 -41.38 -14.53 -2.41
N ALA A 178 -42.14 -13.84 -1.57
CA ALA A 178 -42.26 -14.02 -0.14
C ALA A 178 -42.57 -15.45 0.33
N ALA A 179 -41.88 -15.90 1.39
CA ALA A 179 -42.40 -16.86 2.35
C ALA A 179 -41.84 -16.54 3.75
N SER A 180 -42.77 -16.42 4.70
CA SER A 180 -42.56 -16.03 6.09
C SER A 180 -42.20 -17.26 6.96
N ALA A 181 -41.26 -17.12 7.90
CA ALA A 181 -41.18 -18.00 9.07
C ALA A 181 -40.48 -17.29 10.24
N ARG A 182 -41.17 -17.27 11.39
CA ARG A 182 -40.77 -16.68 12.68
C ARG A 182 -39.44 -17.25 13.19
N ALA A 183 -38.50 -16.37 13.55
CA ALA A 183 -37.33 -16.69 14.37
C ALA A 183 -37.39 -15.93 15.70
N LEU A 184 -37.07 -16.62 16.80
CA LEU A 184 -36.76 -16.01 18.11
C LEU A 184 -35.64 -14.98 17.94
N GLU A 185 -35.71 -13.85 18.66
CA GLU A 185 -34.70 -12.77 18.58
C GLU A 185 -33.28 -13.35 18.73
N PRO A 186 -32.41 -13.23 17.71
CA PRO A 186 -31.00 -13.51 17.86
C PRO A 186 -30.38 -12.44 18.77
N GLY A 187 -29.69 -12.86 19.83
CA GLY A 187 -28.93 -11.97 20.70
C GLY A 187 -29.36 -11.89 22.17
N PHE A 188 -30.34 -12.67 22.64
CA PHE A 188 -30.64 -12.73 24.08
C PHE A 188 -29.54 -13.46 24.87
N VAL A 189 -29.04 -14.58 24.34
CA VAL A 189 -27.98 -15.37 24.97
C VAL A 189 -26.61 -14.69 24.82
N GLU A 190 -26.30 -14.10 23.67
CA GLU A 190 -25.08 -13.31 23.46
C GLU A 190 -24.97 -12.13 24.43
N ARG A 191 -26.06 -11.37 24.67
CA ARG A 191 -26.04 -10.23 25.60
C ARG A 191 -25.71 -10.63 27.04
N VAL A 192 -26.13 -11.82 27.48
CA VAL A 192 -25.83 -12.33 28.84
C VAL A 192 -24.40 -12.86 28.92
N VAL A 193 -23.87 -13.45 27.85
CA VAL A 193 -22.51 -14.00 27.83
C VAL A 193 -21.46 -12.90 27.67
N ASP A 194 -21.67 -11.93 26.78
CA ASP A 194 -20.72 -10.84 26.53
C ASP A 194 -20.57 -9.89 27.73
N GLN A 195 -21.63 -9.73 28.53
CA GLN A 195 -21.57 -8.88 29.72
C GLN A 195 -20.72 -9.48 30.87
N TYR A 196 -20.49 -10.81 30.88
CA TYR A 196 -19.79 -11.49 31.99
C TYR A 196 -18.55 -12.32 31.58
N ALA A 197 -18.33 -12.53 30.28
CA ALA A 197 -17.17 -13.28 29.75
C ALA A 197 -15.78 -12.68 30.09
N PRO A 198 -15.58 -11.35 30.20
CA PRO A 198 -14.28 -10.79 30.57
C PRO A 198 -13.86 -11.07 32.02
N GLU A 199 -14.82 -11.22 32.94
CA GLU A 199 -14.54 -11.39 34.38
C GLU A 199 -14.25 -12.86 34.76
N LEU A 200 -14.69 -13.82 33.94
CA LEU A 200 -14.43 -15.26 34.12
C LEU A 200 -13.01 -15.71 33.71
N ARG A 201 -12.28 -14.87 32.95
CA ARG A 201 -10.97 -15.23 32.35
C ARG A 201 -9.76 -14.56 33.00
N SER A 202 -9.94 -13.57 33.88
CA SER A 202 -8.83 -12.96 34.62
C SER A 202 -8.55 -13.75 35.91
N SER A 203 -7.29 -14.11 36.15
CA SER A 203 -6.81 -14.78 37.38
C SER A 203 -6.43 -13.81 38.49
N ASP A 204 -6.72 -12.51 38.30
CA ASP A 204 -6.42 -11.46 39.25
C ASP A 204 -7.30 -11.62 40.50
N ARG A 205 -6.72 -11.44 41.70
CA ARG A 205 -7.46 -11.59 42.96
C ARG A 205 -8.68 -10.65 42.99
N LYS A 206 -8.63 -9.53 42.27
CA LYS A 206 -9.75 -8.59 42.14
C LYS A 206 -10.90 -9.12 41.28
N SER A 207 -10.65 -9.88 40.23
CA SER A 207 -11.71 -10.48 39.39
C SER A 207 -12.30 -11.73 40.05
N LEU A 208 -11.49 -12.54 40.75
CA LEU A 208 -11.98 -13.66 41.55
C LEU A 208 -12.84 -13.14 42.71
N VAL A 209 -12.45 -12.01 43.33
CA VAL A 209 -13.30 -11.29 44.28
C VAL A 209 -14.55 -10.73 43.61
N LYS A 210 -14.49 -10.16 42.39
CA LYS A 210 -15.70 -9.72 41.65
C LYS A 210 -16.63 -10.86 41.28
N LEU A 211 -16.10 -12.01 40.86
CA LEU A 211 -16.87 -13.19 40.47
C LEU A 211 -17.47 -13.87 41.70
N CYS A 212 -16.73 -13.95 42.81
CA CYS A 212 -17.26 -14.30 44.13
C CYS A 212 -18.24 -13.25 44.65
N LEU A 213 -18.10 -11.96 44.29
CA LEU A 213 -19.08 -10.92 44.59
C LEU A 213 -20.28 -10.94 43.65
N LEU A 214 -20.20 -11.59 42.49
CA LEU A 214 -21.28 -11.67 41.50
C LEU A 214 -22.08 -12.94 41.66
N PHE A 215 -21.44 -14.09 41.84
CA PHE A 215 -22.10 -15.34 42.23
C PHE A 215 -22.44 -15.36 43.71
N GLY A 216 -21.53 -14.87 44.54
CA GLY A 216 -21.89 -14.52 45.91
C GLY A 216 -22.83 -13.34 45.90
N GLY A 217 -22.89 -12.46 44.89
CA GLY A 217 -23.89 -11.40 44.76
C GLY A 217 -25.27 -11.89 44.32
N LEU A 218 -25.35 -12.90 43.47
CA LEU A 218 -26.59 -13.58 43.10
C LEU A 218 -27.07 -14.47 44.25
N GLY A 219 -26.13 -15.15 44.90
CA GLY A 219 -26.36 -15.92 46.13
C GLY A 219 -26.72 -15.01 47.29
N LEU A 220 -26.12 -13.82 47.38
CA LEU A 220 -26.39 -12.78 48.36
C LEU A 220 -27.61 -11.95 47.95
N LEU A 221 -28.04 -11.89 46.69
CA LEU A 221 -29.30 -11.28 46.27
C LEU A 221 -30.44 -12.25 46.59
N ALA A 222 -30.22 -13.54 46.38
CA ALA A 222 -31.08 -14.61 46.87
C ALA A 222 -31.10 -14.62 48.41
N LEU A 223 -29.96 -14.39 49.07
CA LEU A 223 -29.83 -14.23 50.53
C LEU A 223 -30.38 -12.89 51.01
N LEU A 224 -30.30 -11.78 50.27
CA LEU A 224 -30.72 -10.39 50.60
C LEU A 224 -32.18 -10.16 50.26
N LEU A 225 -32.76 -10.98 49.40
CA LEU A 225 -34.20 -11.18 49.38
C LEU A 225 -34.61 -12.01 50.61
N MET A 226 -33.82 -13.02 50.99
CA MET A 226 -33.94 -13.75 52.27
C MET A 226 -33.61 -12.90 53.50
N LEU A 227 -32.94 -11.76 53.32
CA LEU A 227 -32.37 -10.87 54.33
C LEU A 227 -32.77 -9.41 54.03
N ARG A 228 -33.87 -9.19 53.28
CA ARG A 228 -34.82 -8.12 53.59
C ARG A 228 -35.33 -8.31 55.03
N VAL A 229 -35.20 -9.53 55.52
CA VAL A 229 -35.77 -10.09 56.73
C VAL A 229 -34.84 -9.92 57.94
N LEU A 230 -33.58 -9.53 57.77
CA LEU A 230 -32.65 -9.33 58.88
C LEU A 230 -31.83 -8.05 58.65
N ILE A 231 -32.18 -6.98 59.37
CA ILE A 231 -31.18 -6.00 59.85
C ILE A 231 -30.66 -5.04 58.74
N SER A 232 -31.33 -3.92 58.48
CA SER A 232 -31.02 -2.64 59.13
C SER A 232 -29.54 -2.23 59.19
N GLY A 233 -29.22 -1.14 58.49
CA GLY A 233 -28.25 -0.11 58.89
C GLY A 233 -26.80 -0.32 58.45
N ILE A 234 -25.94 0.69 58.26
CA ILE A 234 -25.93 2.15 58.43
C ILE A 234 -24.67 2.66 57.64
N ASN A 235 -24.69 3.93 57.21
CA ASN A 235 -23.68 4.81 56.57
C ASN A 235 -22.28 4.93 57.30
N PRO A 236 -21.40 5.95 57.05
CA PRO A 236 -20.60 6.38 55.87
C PRO A 236 -19.10 6.76 56.22
N ASP A 237 -18.40 7.43 55.28
CA ASP A 237 -17.43 8.56 55.41
C ASP A 237 -15.88 8.46 55.22
N ALA A 238 -15.39 9.48 54.47
CA ALA A 238 -14.15 10.30 54.60
C ALA A 238 -12.76 9.65 54.35
N ALA A 239 -11.65 10.32 53.96
CA ALA A 239 -11.22 11.60 53.37
C ALA A 239 -9.66 11.45 53.24
N ALA A 240 -8.92 11.99 52.26
CA ALA A 240 -8.20 13.28 52.29
C ALA A 240 -6.71 13.14 51.84
N THR A 241 -6.29 14.05 50.94
CA THR A 241 -5.04 14.87 50.89
C THR A 241 -3.62 14.29 50.76
N GLY A 242 -2.81 14.99 49.94
CA GLY A 242 -1.35 15.06 50.08
C GLY A 242 -0.64 15.79 48.93
N THR A 243 -0.18 17.02 49.17
CA THR A 243 0.50 17.95 48.24
C THR A 243 1.96 18.18 48.68
N SER A 244 2.90 18.36 47.74
CA SER A 244 4.18 19.13 47.90
C SER A 244 4.97 19.08 46.58
N ALA A 245 5.17 20.15 45.79
CA ALA A 245 5.92 21.40 45.96
C ALA A 245 7.46 21.25 45.80
N GLY A 246 8.03 21.98 44.83
CA GLY A 246 9.48 22.19 44.68
C GLY A 246 9.86 23.01 43.43
N ARG A 247 10.05 24.32 43.60
CA ARG A 247 10.56 25.32 42.64
C ARG A 247 12.10 25.32 42.58
N LEU A 248 12.69 25.83 41.49
CA LEU A 248 13.81 26.80 41.49
C LEU A 248 14.06 27.39 40.07
N ASP A 249 13.95 28.74 39.99
CA ASP A 249 14.58 29.81 39.19
C ASP A 249 15.63 29.48 38.09
N ALA A 250 16.02 30.34 37.13
CA ALA A 250 15.51 31.52 36.41
C ALA A 250 16.64 31.96 35.41
N ASN A 251 16.25 32.50 34.24
CA ASN A 251 16.95 33.48 33.37
C ASN A 251 18.36 33.20 32.77
N ALA A 252 18.49 33.36 31.45
CA ALA A 252 19.13 34.53 30.81
C ALA A 252 19.15 34.42 29.27
N ALA A 253 18.94 35.56 28.60
CA ALA A 253 18.98 35.75 27.15
C ALA A 253 20.30 36.37 26.68
N GLY A 254 20.66 36.16 25.40
CA GLY A 254 21.28 37.22 24.58
C GLY A 254 22.53 36.90 23.75
N VAL A 255 22.36 36.99 22.42
CA VAL A 255 23.21 37.67 21.42
C VAL A 255 24.61 37.12 21.08
N ALA A 256 24.81 36.74 19.80
CA ALA A 256 25.93 37.23 18.96
C ALA A 256 25.74 36.87 17.48
N ALA A 257 25.84 37.89 16.62
CA ALA A 257 25.91 37.81 15.16
C ALA A 257 27.25 38.40 14.68
N SER A 258 27.61 38.06 13.45
CA SER A 258 28.63 38.67 12.58
C SER A 258 30.11 38.32 12.83
N ASP A 259 30.77 37.72 11.84
CA ASP A 259 31.64 38.46 10.90
C ASP A 259 32.40 37.51 9.94
N ALA A 260 32.39 37.87 8.65
CA ALA A 260 33.18 37.25 7.58
C ALA A 260 34.14 38.28 6.98
N PRO A 261 35.36 37.87 6.59
CA PRO A 261 36.09 38.65 5.59
C PRO A 261 36.76 37.81 4.48
N GLY A 262 36.76 38.39 3.27
CA GLY A 262 37.95 38.40 2.41
C GLY A 262 38.00 37.42 1.23
N GLY A 263 37.46 37.82 0.08
CA GLY A 263 37.70 37.16 -1.21
C GLY A 263 39.08 37.50 -1.79
N LEU A 264 39.86 36.47 -2.12
CA LEU A 264 41.05 36.56 -2.98
C LEU A 264 40.70 36.01 -4.36
N ALA A 265 40.83 36.86 -5.38
CA ALA A 265 40.77 36.52 -6.80
C ALA A 265 41.85 35.49 -7.15
N GLY A 266 41.51 34.45 -7.91
CA GLY A 266 42.38 33.30 -8.17
C GLY A 266 42.12 32.65 -9.53
N ASP A 267 42.31 33.39 -10.61
CA ASP A 267 42.11 32.89 -11.98
C ASP A 267 43.39 32.36 -12.67
N ASP A 268 44.58 32.52 -12.09
CA ASP A 268 45.86 32.23 -12.77
C ASP A 268 46.67 31.05 -12.20
N VAL A 269 46.05 30.06 -11.56
CA VAL A 269 46.79 28.83 -11.16
C VAL A 269 46.83 27.87 -12.36
N PRO A 270 48.02 27.52 -12.91
CA PRO A 270 48.12 26.54 -13.98
C PRO A 270 47.62 25.18 -13.48
N LEU A 271 46.62 24.62 -14.16
CA LEU A 271 46.10 23.29 -13.88
C LEU A 271 47.12 22.24 -14.31
N ALA A 272 47.23 21.15 -13.54
CA ALA A 272 47.91 19.96 -14.04
C ALA A 272 47.23 19.51 -15.35
N THR A 273 48.02 19.19 -16.37
CA THR A 273 47.51 18.78 -17.69
C THR A 273 46.80 17.43 -17.59
N PHE A 274 45.54 17.45 -17.20
CA PHE A 274 44.70 16.26 -17.10
C PHE A 274 43.76 16.24 -18.31
N THR A 275 44.11 15.45 -19.33
CA THR A 275 43.14 15.08 -20.36
C THR A 275 42.28 13.95 -19.83
N THR A 276 40.96 14.04 -19.96
CA THR A 276 40.01 12.97 -19.58
C THR A 276 40.32 11.60 -20.20
N SER A 277 41.17 11.56 -21.23
CA SER A 277 41.74 10.34 -21.82
C SER A 277 42.73 9.58 -20.91
N LEU A 278 43.05 10.09 -19.71
CA LEU A 278 44.02 9.50 -18.78
C LEU A 278 43.40 8.69 -17.63
N VAL A 279 42.08 8.49 -17.58
CA VAL A 279 41.47 7.60 -16.57
C VAL A 279 41.77 6.14 -16.90
N LEU A 280 42.15 5.32 -15.91
CA LEU A 280 42.39 3.88 -16.10
C LEU A 280 41.16 3.19 -16.72
N PRO A 281 41.24 2.64 -17.95
CA PRO A 281 40.08 2.02 -18.60
C PRO A 281 39.87 0.62 -18.05
N LEU A 282 38.67 0.36 -17.51
CA LEU A 282 38.34 -0.97 -16.98
C LEU A 282 37.99 -1.99 -18.07
N LYS A 283 37.51 -1.56 -19.26
CA LYS A 283 37.17 -2.43 -20.40
C LYS A 283 38.31 -2.50 -21.43
N PRO A 284 38.45 -3.60 -22.21
CA PRO A 284 37.72 -4.88 -22.12
C PRO A 284 38.28 -5.83 -21.04
N LEU A 285 37.56 -6.93 -20.76
CA LEU A 285 38.06 -8.03 -19.93
C LEU A 285 39.09 -8.87 -20.69
N ALA A 286 40.02 -9.49 -19.97
CA ALA A 286 40.88 -10.52 -20.54
C ALA A 286 40.05 -11.76 -20.90
N ARG A 287 40.35 -12.38 -22.05
CA ARG A 287 39.64 -13.56 -22.54
C ARG A 287 39.66 -14.72 -21.54
N GLU A 288 40.80 -14.92 -20.88
CA GLU A 288 40.98 -15.91 -19.79
C GLU A 288 39.89 -15.80 -18.73
N ILE A 289 39.45 -14.59 -18.36
CA ILE A 289 38.42 -14.40 -17.32
C ILE A 289 37.03 -14.74 -17.85
N LEU A 290 36.77 -14.46 -19.13
CA LEU A 290 35.50 -14.78 -19.77
C LEU A 290 35.34 -16.30 -19.91
N ASP A 291 36.41 -16.99 -20.32
CA ASP A 291 36.43 -18.45 -20.43
C ASP A 291 36.13 -19.12 -19.06
N GLU A 292 36.64 -18.56 -17.95
CA GLU A 292 36.33 -19.03 -16.58
C GLU A 292 34.89 -18.73 -16.12
N VAL A 293 34.34 -17.59 -16.53
CA VAL A 293 32.92 -17.28 -16.26
C VAL A 293 32.01 -18.29 -16.97
N ASP A 294 32.31 -18.63 -18.22
CA ASP A 294 31.57 -19.64 -18.97
C ASP A 294 31.71 -21.03 -18.33
N ALA A 295 32.89 -21.35 -17.80
CA ALA A 295 33.17 -22.60 -17.08
C ALA A 295 32.45 -22.70 -15.71
N SER A 296 31.97 -21.58 -15.14
CA SER A 296 31.36 -21.55 -13.80
C SER A 296 30.14 -22.46 -13.68
N SER A 297 29.34 -22.61 -14.75
CA SER A 297 28.20 -23.53 -14.76
C SER A 297 28.60 -25.00 -14.63
N ASN A 298 29.75 -25.39 -15.19
CA ASN A 298 30.29 -26.74 -15.03
C ASN A 298 30.81 -26.94 -13.61
N ALA A 299 31.56 -25.97 -13.08
CA ALA A 299 32.09 -26.02 -11.73
C ALA A 299 30.98 -26.14 -10.65
N ILE A 300 29.86 -25.42 -10.80
CA ILE A 300 28.69 -25.55 -9.90
C ILE A 300 28.15 -26.99 -9.91
N ARG A 301 27.96 -27.58 -11.10
CA ARG A 301 27.49 -28.98 -11.23
C ARG A 301 28.45 -29.98 -10.58
N SER A 302 29.76 -29.76 -10.75
CA SER A 302 30.79 -30.59 -10.11
C SER A 302 30.72 -30.46 -8.59
N LEU A 303 30.56 -29.25 -8.04
CA LEU A 303 30.41 -29.03 -6.61
C LEU A 303 29.15 -29.69 -6.03
N ASP A 304 28.02 -29.63 -6.73
CA ASP A 304 26.79 -30.31 -6.31
C ASP A 304 26.90 -31.85 -6.39
N ALA A 305 27.70 -32.37 -7.32
CA ALA A 305 28.03 -33.80 -7.35
C ALA A 305 28.96 -34.18 -6.20
N LEU A 306 29.98 -33.36 -5.91
CA LEU A 306 30.89 -33.53 -4.79
C LEU A 306 30.17 -33.50 -3.44
N ALA A 307 29.23 -32.58 -3.23
CA ALA A 307 28.44 -32.50 -2.00
C ALA A 307 27.64 -33.79 -1.74
N ARG A 308 27.09 -34.40 -2.81
CA ARG A 308 26.39 -35.69 -2.72
C ARG A 308 27.34 -36.85 -2.47
N HIS A 309 28.52 -36.82 -3.08
CA HIS A 309 29.51 -37.88 -2.93
C HIS A 309 30.18 -37.86 -1.56
N ALA A 310 30.38 -36.67 -0.97
CA ALA A 310 30.96 -36.49 0.36
C ALA A 310 30.13 -37.14 1.49
N ILE A 311 28.86 -37.49 1.24
CA ILE A 311 28.02 -38.22 2.19
C ILE A 311 28.52 -39.68 2.29
N GLY A 312 29.25 -39.98 3.37
CA GLY A 312 29.74 -41.34 3.67
C GLY A 312 31.18 -41.62 3.27
N ILE A 313 31.94 -40.58 2.90
CA ILE A 313 33.39 -40.69 2.67
C ILE A 313 34.15 -40.37 3.96
N ASP A 314 35.09 -41.26 4.33
CA ASP A 314 35.91 -41.09 5.53
C ASP A 314 37.19 -40.26 5.27
N GLU A 315 37.75 -40.29 4.05
CA GLU A 315 39.00 -39.62 3.67
C GLU A 315 38.96 -39.04 2.24
N MET A 316 39.70 -37.94 2.01
CA MET A 316 39.72 -37.26 0.73
C MET A 316 40.61 -38.03 -0.27
N ASP A 317 40.02 -38.50 -1.38
CA ASP A 317 40.75 -39.12 -2.48
C ASP A 317 41.37 -38.05 -3.40
N GLU A 318 42.46 -38.38 -4.08
CA GLU A 318 43.23 -37.48 -4.96
C GLU A 318 42.35 -36.90 -6.07
N ARG A 319 41.41 -37.71 -6.58
CA ARG A 319 40.44 -37.25 -7.58
C ARG A 319 39.50 -36.18 -7.02
N LEU A 320 39.02 -36.36 -5.79
CA LEU A 320 38.08 -35.43 -5.15
C LEU A 320 38.78 -34.10 -4.87
N GLU A 321 40.03 -34.17 -4.43
CA GLU A 321 40.89 -33.01 -4.25
C GLU A 321 41.09 -32.22 -5.55
N LEU A 322 41.39 -32.93 -6.64
CA LEU A 322 41.60 -32.31 -7.95
C LEU A 322 40.33 -31.66 -8.51
N GLU A 323 39.17 -32.32 -8.39
CA GLU A 323 37.87 -31.77 -8.81
C GLU A 323 37.46 -30.56 -7.95
N TRP A 324 37.71 -30.61 -6.64
CA TRP A 324 37.48 -29.48 -5.73
C TRP A 324 38.37 -28.28 -6.07
N ASN A 325 39.68 -28.50 -6.18
CA ASN A 325 40.64 -27.43 -6.47
C ASN A 325 40.34 -26.78 -7.83
N ALA A 326 40.00 -27.57 -8.85
CA ALA A 326 39.60 -27.04 -10.15
C ALA A 326 38.33 -26.17 -10.05
N ALA A 327 37.32 -26.59 -9.30
CA ALA A 327 36.10 -25.81 -9.13
C ALA A 327 36.32 -24.51 -8.34
N ILE A 328 37.16 -24.54 -7.30
CA ILE A 328 37.55 -23.36 -6.53
C ILE A 328 38.35 -22.38 -7.39
N GLU A 329 39.22 -22.87 -8.26
CA GLU A 329 40.01 -22.02 -9.15
C GLU A 329 39.14 -21.27 -10.16
N VAL A 330 38.18 -21.97 -10.80
CA VAL A 330 37.18 -21.39 -11.70
C VAL A 330 36.34 -20.34 -10.95
N GLY A 331 35.79 -20.73 -9.79
CA GLY A 331 34.92 -19.87 -8.98
C GLY A 331 35.62 -18.62 -8.45
N SER A 332 36.90 -18.71 -8.13
CA SER A 332 37.66 -17.60 -7.53
C SER A 332 38.24 -16.62 -8.56
N THR A 333 38.33 -17.00 -9.84
CA THR A 333 38.94 -16.16 -10.88
C THR A 333 37.94 -15.22 -11.57
N GLY A 334 36.71 -15.68 -11.86
CA GLY A 334 35.73 -14.96 -12.70
C GLY A 334 34.52 -14.37 -11.97
N TRP A 335 34.37 -14.58 -10.67
CA TRP A 335 33.12 -14.30 -9.94
C TRP A 335 32.57 -12.86 -10.05
N PHE A 336 33.44 -11.86 -10.17
CA PHE A 336 33.05 -10.44 -10.26
C PHE A 336 32.45 -10.08 -11.63
N ALA A 337 32.64 -10.94 -12.64
CA ALA A 337 32.12 -10.78 -13.98
C ALA A 337 30.94 -11.72 -14.27
N ALA A 338 30.71 -12.73 -13.42
CA ALA A 338 29.55 -13.60 -13.49
C ALA A 338 28.26 -12.85 -13.14
N ASP A 339 27.13 -13.29 -13.67
CA ASP A 339 25.83 -12.74 -13.28
C ASP A 339 25.55 -13.02 -11.78
N PRO A 340 24.75 -12.17 -11.10
CA PRO A 340 24.50 -12.32 -9.66
C PRO A 340 23.87 -13.67 -9.26
N ALA A 341 23.14 -14.34 -10.16
CA ALA A 341 22.54 -15.64 -9.86
C ALA A 341 23.59 -16.76 -9.91
N THR A 342 24.47 -16.76 -10.90
CA THR A 342 25.60 -17.69 -11.02
C THR A 342 26.58 -17.52 -9.87
N ALA A 343 26.95 -16.27 -9.53
CA ALA A 343 27.82 -16.00 -8.38
C ALA A 343 27.22 -16.50 -7.06
N ARG A 344 25.92 -16.29 -6.82
CA ARG A 344 25.22 -16.83 -5.63
C ARG A 344 25.18 -18.35 -5.63
N SER A 345 24.91 -18.96 -6.78
CA SER A 345 24.84 -20.43 -6.92
C SER A 345 26.19 -21.07 -6.65
N MET A 346 27.28 -20.49 -7.16
CA MET A 346 28.65 -20.92 -6.86
C MET A 346 28.95 -20.89 -5.36
N ARG A 347 28.66 -19.78 -4.68
CA ARG A 347 28.88 -19.66 -3.22
C ARG A 347 28.05 -20.68 -2.43
N LYS A 348 26.80 -20.90 -2.84
CA LYS A 348 25.91 -21.89 -2.21
C LYS A 348 26.44 -23.31 -2.38
N ALA A 349 26.93 -23.67 -3.57
CA ALA A 349 27.48 -25.00 -3.85
C ALA A 349 28.72 -25.28 -3.00
N VAL A 350 29.68 -24.33 -2.92
CA VAL A 350 30.87 -24.44 -2.07
C VAL A 350 30.50 -24.57 -0.59
N THR A 351 29.54 -23.75 -0.12
CA THR A 351 29.06 -23.82 1.27
C THR A 351 28.38 -25.16 1.56
N GLY A 352 27.62 -25.70 0.61
CA GLY A 352 26.96 -27.00 0.72
C GLY A 352 27.94 -28.16 0.89
N VAL A 353 29.04 -28.19 0.11
CA VAL A 353 30.09 -29.20 0.26
C VAL A 353 30.69 -29.15 1.67
N LEU A 354 31.01 -27.96 2.18
CA LEU A 354 31.60 -27.79 3.51
C LEU A 354 30.63 -28.07 4.66
N GLN A 355 29.34 -27.82 4.48
CA GLN A 355 28.30 -28.20 5.45
C GLN A 355 28.21 -29.72 5.60
N VAL A 356 28.23 -30.47 4.48
CA VAL A 356 28.25 -31.93 4.50
C VAL A 356 29.55 -32.45 5.12
N ALA A 357 30.69 -31.90 4.70
CA ALA A 357 32.00 -32.30 5.22
C ALA A 357 32.20 -31.94 6.69
N GLY A 358 31.46 -30.97 7.24
CA GLY A 358 31.58 -30.50 8.63
C GLY A 358 31.34 -31.57 9.70
N SER A 359 30.77 -32.72 9.33
CA SER A 359 30.62 -33.90 10.20
C SER A 359 31.87 -34.80 10.24
N ASN A 360 32.82 -34.60 9.31
CA ASN A 360 34.07 -35.37 9.21
C ASN A 360 35.30 -34.44 9.29
N PRO A 361 35.98 -34.36 10.45
CA PRO A 361 37.17 -33.51 10.63
C PRO A 361 38.32 -33.79 9.66
N ARG A 362 38.44 -35.01 9.13
CA ARG A 362 39.51 -35.38 8.18
C ARG A 362 39.32 -34.75 6.80
N LEU A 363 38.09 -34.43 6.40
CA LEU A 363 37.77 -33.77 5.13
C LEU A 363 37.83 -32.24 5.23
N VAL A 364 37.49 -31.68 6.39
CA VAL A 364 37.39 -30.23 6.58
C VAL A 364 38.72 -29.51 6.34
N GLY A 365 39.82 -30.03 6.90
CA GLY A 365 41.14 -29.39 6.79
C GLY A 365 41.58 -29.21 5.33
N PRO A 366 41.70 -30.29 4.55
CA PRO A 366 42.11 -30.20 3.15
C PRO A 366 41.19 -29.33 2.27
N LEU A 367 39.87 -29.42 2.46
CA LEU A 367 38.92 -28.59 1.71
C LEU A 367 39.07 -27.10 2.03
N LEU A 368 39.32 -26.74 3.29
CA LEU A 368 39.55 -25.35 3.71
C LEU A 368 40.90 -24.79 3.25
N ILE A 369 41.93 -25.63 3.11
CA ILE A 369 43.24 -25.21 2.58
C ILE A 369 43.09 -24.62 1.17
N ALA A 370 42.27 -25.23 0.31
CA ALA A 370 42.02 -24.72 -1.05
C ALA A 370 41.33 -23.35 -1.08
N ILE A 371 40.55 -23.02 -0.04
CA ILE A 371 39.84 -21.74 0.10
C ILE A 371 40.65 -20.75 0.97
N SER A 372 41.82 -21.14 1.46
CA SER A 372 42.64 -20.25 2.28
C SER A 372 43.21 -19.10 1.43
N PRO A 373 42.96 -17.83 1.79
CA PRO A 373 43.48 -16.70 1.04
C PRO A 373 44.99 -16.59 1.24
N ALA A 374 45.70 -16.23 0.17
CA ALA A 374 47.11 -15.87 0.27
C ALA A 374 47.26 -14.47 0.92
N ALA A 375 48.45 -14.20 1.46
CA ALA A 375 48.79 -12.90 2.02
C ALA A 375 48.69 -11.79 0.94
N PRO A 376 47.94 -10.70 1.19
CA PRO A 376 47.66 -9.67 0.17
C PRO A 376 48.89 -8.99 -0.45
N GLY A 377 50.03 -8.96 0.25
CA GLY A 377 51.27 -8.35 -0.23
C GLY A 377 52.04 -9.15 -1.29
N SER A 378 51.71 -10.43 -1.49
CA SER A 378 52.46 -11.37 -2.35
C SER A 378 51.89 -11.53 -3.76
N THR A 379 51.14 -10.55 -4.27
CA THR A 379 50.40 -10.64 -5.56
C THR A 379 51.32 -10.49 -6.78
N ALA A 380 52.09 -11.53 -7.09
CA ALA A 380 52.92 -11.59 -8.29
C ALA A 380 52.07 -11.74 -9.57
N ASP A 381 50.99 -12.53 -9.49
CA ASP A 381 50.01 -12.70 -10.56
C ASP A 381 48.82 -11.74 -10.34
N PRO A 382 48.42 -10.92 -11.32
CA PRO A 382 47.20 -10.13 -11.25
C PRO A 382 45.94 -10.93 -10.89
N LEU A 383 45.86 -12.21 -11.23
CA LEU A 383 44.74 -13.08 -10.88
C LEU A 383 44.68 -13.44 -9.39
N ASP A 384 45.76 -13.21 -8.63
CA ASP A 384 45.74 -13.41 -7.17
C ASP A 384 44.76 -12.45 -6.47
N ILE A 385 44.44 -11.30 -7.10
CA ILE A 385 43.50 -10.31 -6.57
C ILE A 385 42.06 -10.84 -6.50
N PRO A 386 41.43 -11.22 -7.62
CA PRO A 386 40.09 -11.80 -7.57
C PRO A 386 40.05 -13.08 -6.74
N ARG A 387 41.10 -13.90 -6.80
CA ARG A 387 41.19 -15.16 -6.05
C ARG A 387 41.24 -14.94 -4.54
N GLY A 388 42.12 -14.06 -4.08
CA GLY A 388 42.26 -13.73 -2.66
C GLY A 388 40.99 -13.09 -2.08
N ALA A 389 40.40 -12.13 -2.81
CA ALA A 389 39.15 -11.49 -2.42
C ALA A 389 38.01 -12.51 -2.31
N TRP A 390 37.87 -13.39 -3.29
CA TRP A 390 36.83 -14.44 -3.27
C TRP A 390 37.04 -15.42 -2.13
N ARG A 391 38.26 -15.89 -1.91
CA ARG A 391 38.62 -16.84 -0.85
C ARG A 391 38.32 -16.28 0.54
N CYS A 392 38.71 -15.04 0.80
CA CYS A 392 38.40 -14.36 2.05
C CYS A 392 36.89 -14.11 2.22
N GLY A 393 36.18 -13.74 1.14
CA GLY A 393 34.72 -13.62 1.15
C GLY A 393 34.02 -14.95 1.42
N MET A 394 34.49 -16.06 0.84
CA MET A 394 33.94 -17.38 1.11
C MET A 394 34.10 -17.74 2.58
N ILE A 395 35.26 -17.49 3.18
CA ILE A 395 35.44 -17.68 4.63
C ILE A 395 34.48 -16.81 5.44
N GLY A 396 34.30 -15.53 5.08
CA GLY A 396 33.30 -14.67 5.72
C GLY A 396 31.88 -15.25 5.67
N SER A 397 31.52 -15.89 4.55
CA SER A 397 30.23 -16.58 4.38
C SER A 397 30.11 -17.84 5.24
N LEU A 398 31.20 -18.61 5.38
CA LEU A 398 31.24 -19.82 6.22
C LEU A 398 31.13 -19.48 7.71
N VAL A 399 31.78 -18.40 8.15
CA VAL A 399 31.74 -17.93 9.53
C VAL A 399 30.34 -17.42 9.89
N GLY A 400 29.68 -16.72 8.97
CA GLY A 400 28.32 -16.20 9.16
C GLY A 400 27.18 -17.20 8.96
N ALA A 401 27.44 -18.41 8.46
CA ALA A 401 26.41 -19.40 8.21
C ALA A 401 26.02 -20.18 9.49
N ASP A 402 24.78 -20.04 9.94
CA ASP A 402 24.27 -20.69 11.16
C ASP A 402 24.33 -22.22 11.12
N ALA A 403 24.09 -22.80 9.94
CA ALA A 403 24.13 -24.24 9.71
C ALA A 403 25.57 -24.82 9.69
N MET A 404 26.60 -23.98 9.83
CA MET A 404 28.00 -24.43 9.77
C MET A 404 28.50 -24.97 11.11
N SER A 405 29.25 -26.07 11.06
CA SER A 405 29.89 -26.66 12.24
C SER A 405 30.84 -25.66 12.94
N PRO A 406 30.85 -25.59 14.29
CA PRO A 406 31.78 -24.74 15.04
C PRO A 406 33.26 -24.98 14.69
N VAL A 407 33.62 -26.23 14.37
CA VAL A 407 35.00 -26.60 13.99
C VAL A 407 35.41 -25.92 12.69
N VAL A 408 34.54 -25.97 11.67
CA VAL A 408 34.77 -25.31 10.37
C VAL A 408 34.91 -23.80 10.56
N ARG A 409 34.04 -23.19 11.38
CA ARG A 409 34.09 -21.74 11.68
C ARG A 409 35.40 -21.33 12.37
N SER A 410 35.86 -22.13 13.33
CA SER A 410 37.11 -21.87 14.05
C SER A 410 38.32 -21.91 13.11
N ILE A 411 38.46 -22.98 12.33
CA ILE A 411 39.59 -23.17 11.40
C ILE A 411 39.57 -22.09 10.31
N ALA A 412 38.40 -21.77 9.75
CA ALA A 412 38.29 -20.73 8.74
C ALA A 412 38.68 -19.34 9.29
N THR A 413 38.28 -19.02 10.53
CA THR A 413 38.66 -17.76 11.19
C THR A 413 40.18 -17.67 11.41
N GLU A 414 40.83 -18.79 11.74
CA GLU A 414 42.29 -18.86 11.89
C GLU A 414 43.00 -18.58 10.57
N HIS A 415 42.59 -19.21 9.47
CA HIS A 415 43.17 -18.98 8.14
C HIS A 415 43.08 -17.51 7.68
N VAL A 416 41.97 -16.81 7.96
CA VAL A 416 41.87 -15.38 7.62
C VAL A 416 42.76 -14.53 8.51
N ARG A 417 42.83 -14.84 9.80
CA ARG A 417 43.72 -14.12 10.74
C ARG A 417 45.18 -14.24 10.29
N ASP A 418 45.60 -15.43 9.89
CA ASP A 418 46.96 -15.68 9.41
C ASP A 418 47.24 -14.95 8.09
N ALA A 419 46.28 -14.94 7.17
CA ALA A 419 46.45 -14.29 5.87
C ALA A 419 46.47 -12.75 5.95
N LEU A 420 45.63 -12.15 6.80
CA LEU A 420 45.51 -10.69 6.93
C LEU A 420 46.43 -10.10 8.00
N GLY A 421 46.99 -10.92 8.90
CA GLY A 421 47.80 -10.47 10.03
C GLY A 421 47.03 -9.64 11.06
N ARG A 422 45.70 -9.58 10.96
CA ARG A 422 44.79 -8.83 11.85
C ARG A 422 43.46 -9.56 12.01
N GLN A 423 42.71 -9.20 13.04
CA GLN A 423 41.35 -9.71 13.22
C GLN A 423 40.42 -9.03 12.22
N ALA A 424 39.83 -9.81 11.31
CA ALA A 424 38.88 -9.34 10.31
C ALA A 424 37.43 -9.29 10.84
N VAL A 425 36.61 -8.42 10.27
CA VAL A 425 35.18 -8.32 10.60
C VAL A 425 34.43 -9.29 9.69
N LEU A 426 34.45 -10.56 10.07
CA LEU A 426 33.82 -11.64 9.32
C LEU A 426 32.33 -11.77 9.66
N GLY A 427 31.52 -12.07 8.65
CA GLY A 427 30.07 -12.29 8.81
C GLY A 427 29.32 -12.42 7.49
N THR A 428 29.83 -11.83 6.41
CA THR A 428 29.27 -11.97 5.06
C THR A 428 30.36 -12.19 4.01
N PHE A 429 29.96 -12.56 2.79
CA PHE A 429 30.87 -12.62 1.66
C PHE A 429 31.54 -11.27 1.38
N GLN A 430 30.72 -10.22 1.40
CA GLN A 430 31.13 -8.86 1.09
C GLN A 430 32.14 -8.34 2.11
N SER A 431 31.91 -8.53 3.41
CA SER A 431 32.83 -8.02 4.43
C SER A 431 34.22 -8.66 4.32
N GLY A 432 34.28 -9.98 4.15
CA GLY A 432 35.56 -10.70 3.98
C GLY A 432 36.29 -10.31 2.68
N ALA A 433 35.57 -10.20 1.56
CA ALA A 433 36.18 -9.80 0.30
C ALA A 433 36.74 -8.37 0.35
N VAL A 434 36.00 -7.43 0.97
CA VAL A 434 36.43 -6.05 1.14
C VAL A 434 37.63 -5.93 2.08
N ASP A 435 37.65 -6.66 3.20
CA ASP A 435 38.79 -6.65 4.13
C ASP A 435 40.09 -7.10 3.46
N TRP A 436 40.01 -8.11 2.59
CA TRP A 436 41.16 -8.56 1.80
C TRP A 436 41.56 -7.54 0.72
N LEU A 437 40.59 -6.95 0.01
CA LEU A 437 40.87 -5.93 -1.00
C LEU A 437 41.52 -4.67 -0.40
N SER A 438 41.07 -4.23 0.78
CA SER A 438 41.69 -3.14 1.56
C SER A 438 43.12 -3.52 1.95
N ALA A 439 43.33 -4.71 2.50
CA ALA A 439 44.67 -5.18 2.89
C ALA A 439 45.64 -5.36 1.70
N SER A 440 45.14 -5.48 0.46
CA SER A 440 45.97 -5.57 -0.74
C SER A 440 46.49 -4.22 -1.26
N ILE A 441 45.89 -3.10 -0.84
CA ILE A 441 46.22 -1.76 -1.32
C ILE A 441 47.72 -1.45 -1.18
N PRO A 442 48.39 -1.70 -0.03
CA PRO A 442 49.81 -1.37 0.12
C PRO A 442 50.71 -2.06 -0.92
N GLY A 443 50.49 -3.35 -1.17
CA GLY A 443 51.24 -4.08 -2.19
C GLY A 443 50.95 -3.63 -3.62
N LEU A 444 49.72 -3.17 -3.89
CA LEU A 444 49.34 -2.61 -5.18
C LEU A 444 49.95 -1.23 -5.45
N VAL A 445 50.07 -0.40 -4.41
CA VAL A 445 50.68 0.93 -4.50
C VAL A 445 52.19 0.81 -4.64
N GLU A 446 52.86 -0.02 -3.84
CA GLU A 446 54.32 -0.27 -3.97
C GLU A 446 54.68 -0.85 -5.35
N GLY A 447 53.79 -1.66 -5.94
CA GLY A 447 53.99 -2.26 -7.24
C GLY A 447 53.81 -1.34 -8.44
N LEU A 448 53.33 -0.09 -8.28
CA LEU A 448 52.94 0.80 -9.37
C LEU A 448 54.09 1.13 -10.33
N ASP A 449 55.27 1.42 -9.79
CA ASP A 449 56.43 1.86 -10.57
C ASP A 449 57.34 0.69 -11.00
N VAL A 450 57.22 -0.46 -10.33
CA VAL A 450 58.15 -1.59 -10.45
C VAL A 450 57.59 -2.73 -11.32
N ARG A 451 56.28 -3.01 -11.25
CA ARG A 451 55.69 -4.21 -11.86
C ARG A 451 55.05 -3.90 -13.21
N THR A 452 55.46 -4.63 -14.25
CA THR A 452 54.85 -4.56 -15.58
C THR A 452 53.36 -4.93 -15.59
N SER A 453 52.93 -5.73 -14.60
CA SER A 453 51.55 -6.19 -14.44
C SER A 453 50.66 -5.25 -13.61
N ALA A 454 51.20 -4.18 -13.01
CA ALA A 454 50.48 -3.29 -12.09
C ALA A 454 49.18 -2.74 -12.68
N ARG A 455 49.19 -2.36 -13.97
CA ARG A 455 48.00 -1.90 -14.68
C ARG A 455 46.88 -2.95 -14.69
N ARG A 456 47.20 -4.22 -14.90
CA ARG A 456 46.21 -5.32 -14.91
C ARG A 456 45.69 -5.57 -13.49
N SER A 457 46.58 -5.54 -12.50
CA SER A 457 46.25 -5.70 -11.07
C SER A 457 45.22 -4.66 -10.60
N TRP A 458 45.47 -3.37 -10.84
CA TRP A 458 44.53 -2.31 -10.48
C TRP A 458 43.17 -2.42 -11.19
N LYS A 459 43.16 -2.80 -12.48
CA LYS A 459 41.89 -3.04 -13.20
C LYS A 459 41.06 -4.16 -12.57
N LEU A 460 41.70 -5.25 -12.16
CA LEU A 460 41.01 -6.36 -11.50
C LEU A 460 40.54 -5.97 -10.10
N TRP A 461 41.37 -5.24 -9.35
CA TRP A 461 41.01 -4.73 -8.03
C TRP A 461 39.74 -3.84 -8.07
N PHE A 462 39.69 -2.86 -8.98
CA PHE A 462 38.49 -2.02 -9.15
C PHE A 462 37.25 -2.83 -9.50
N ARG A 463 37.38 -3.82 -10.38
CA ARG A 463 36.25 -4.68 -10.78
C ARG A 463 35.76 -5.55 -9.63
N CYS A 464 36.67 -6.08 -8.82
CA CYS A 464 36.33 -6.84 -7.62
C CYS A 464 35.61 -5.92 -6.61
N LEU A 465 36.16 -4.75 -6.31
CA LEU A 465 35.57 -3.79 -5.37
C LEU A 465 34.16 -3.37 -5.79
N ASN A 466 33.98 -3.05 -7.08
CA ASN A 466 32.67 -2.68 -7.64
C ASN A 466 31.65 -3.83 -7.59
N ALA A 467 32.09 -5.09 -7.50
CA ALA A 467 31.20 -6.25 -7.42
C ALA A 467 30.80 -6.61 -5.98
N VAL A 468 31.51 -6.12 -4.95
CA VAL A 468 31.25 -6.50 -3.53
C VAL A 468 30.85 -5.37 -2.62
N SER A 469 31.10 -4.13 -3.00
CA SER A 469 30.91 -2.99 -2.11
C SER A 469 30.14 -1.86 -2.79
N GLU A 470 29.18 -1.32 -2.05
CA GLU A 470 28.38 -0.15 -2.42
C GLU A 470 28.33 0.83 -1.25
N GLY A 471 28.16 2.13 -1.55
CA GLY A 471 28.05 3.18 -0.55
C GLY A 471 29.29 3.35 0.35
N LYS A 472 29.07 3.54 1.65
CA LYS A 472 30.09 3.99 2.62
C LYS A 472 31.32 3.08 2.72
N GLN A 473 31.12 1.76 2.65
CA GLN A 473 32.23 0.81 2.79
C GLN A 473 33.16 0.87 1.57
N ARG A 474 32.59 1.09 0.37
CA ARG A 474 33.35 1.27 -0.85
C ARG A 474 34.15 2.57 -0.81
N ASP A 475 33.50 3.67 -0.41
CA ASP A 475 34.17 4.96 -0.27
C ASP A 475 35.35 4.89 0.70
N ALA A 476 35.20 4.20 1.83
CA ALA A 476 36.27 4.03 2.81
C ALA A 476 37.53 3.39 2.19
N VAL A 477 37.35 2.33 1.40
CA VAL A 477 38.47 1.62 0.73
C VAL A 477 39.06 2.45 -0.41
N LEU A 478 38.23 3.16 -1.17
CA LEU A 478 38.72 4.10 -2.20
C LEU A 478 39.53 5.24 -1.58
N LEU A 479 39.10 5.78 -0.44
CA LEU A 479 39.81 6.82 0.30
C LEU A 479 41.14 6.31 0.85
N GLU A 480 41.16 5.10 1.41
CA GLU A 480 42.40 4.45 1.87
C GLU A 480 43.41 4.30 0.72
N ALA A 481 42.95 3.84 -0.44
CA ALA A 481 43.80 3.71 -1.63
C ALA A 481 44.33 5.06 -2.13
N ALA A 482 43.48 6.09 -2.18
CA ALA A 482 43.88 7.42 -2.61
C ALA A 482 44.88 8.04 -1.65
N GLU A 483 44.63 7.92 -0.35
CA GLU A 483 45.52 8.43 0.68
C GLU A 483 46.89 7.76 0.68
N LEU A 484 46.94 6.43 0.55
CA LEU A 484 48.21 5.73 0.48
C LEU A 484 49.00 6.15 -0.77
N LEU A 485 48.33 6.30 -1.90
CA LEU A 485 48.94 6.78 -3.14
C LEU A 485 49.52 8.20 -2.98
N LEU A 486 48.82 9.10 -2.29
CA LEU A 486 49.28 10.47 -2.01
C LEU A 486 50.46 10.54 -1.02
N ARG A 487 50.63 9.52 -0.17
CA ARG A 487 51.76 9.42 0.77
C ARG A 487 52.99 8.73 0.16
N THR A 488 52.84 8.13 -1.03
CA THR A 488 53.91 7.35 -1.66
C THR A 488 54.87 8.29 -2.41
N GLN A 489 56.12 7.88 -2.61
CA GLN A 489 57.12 8.67 -3.34
C GLN A 489 56.94 8.63 -4.88
N SER A 490 55.83 8.10 -5.39
CA SER A 490 55.55 8.03 -6.82
C SER A 490 55.25 9.42 -7.39
N ASP A 491 55.83 9.74 -8.55
CA ASP A 491 55.67 11.06 -9.17
C ASP A 491 54.30 11.20 -9.84
N LEU A 492 53.31 11.72 -9.10
CA LEU A 492 51.94 11.95 -9.57
C LEU A 492 51.83 13.09 -10.60
N SER A 493 52.88 13.90 -10.76
CA SER A 493 52.87 15.02 -11.70
C SER A 493 52.96 14.58 -13.17
N ARG A 494 53.41 13.33 -13.40
CA ARG A 494 53.52 12.73 -14.73
C ARG A 494 52.23 12.01 -15.11
N PRO A 495 51.80 12.09 -16.38
CA PRO A 495 50.64 11.36 -16.90
C PRO A 495 50.93 9.86 -17.11
N GLU A 496 51.31 9.18 -16.03
CA GLU A 496 51.64 7.76 -15.97
C GLU A 496 50.62 6.99 -15.12
N LEU A 497 50.84 5.68 -14.93
CA LEU A 497 49.90 4.79 -14.24
C LEU A 497 49.46 5.30 -12.85
N PRO A 498 50.33 5.87 -11.99
CA PRO A 498 49.91 6.42 -10.70
C PRO A 498 48.82 7.50 -10.82
N GLN A 499 49.00 8.46 -11.74
CA GLN A 499 48.01 9.52 -11.98
C GLN A 499 46.71 8.95 -12.59
N MET A 500 46.81 7.95 -13.46
CA MET A 500 45.63 7.28 -14.03
C MET A 500 44.80 6.54 -12.96
N VAL A 501 45.46 5.92 -11.99
CA VAL A 501 44.83 5.24 -10.85
C VAL A 501 44.18 6.27 -9.93
N LEU A 502 44.89 7.35 -9.58
CA LEU A 502 44.32 8.45 -8.80
C LEU A 502 43.05 9.01 -9.46
N GLY A 503 43.13 9.33 -10.75
CA GLY A 503 41.97 9.82 -11.50
C GLY A 503 40.79 8.84 -11.47
N ARG A 504 41.05 7.52 -11.55
CA ARG A 504 39.99 6.51 -11.44
C ARG A 504 39.40 6.44 -10.03
N LEU A 505 40.23 6.49 -8.98
CA LEU A 505 39.77 6.51 -7.58
C LEU A 505 38.81 7.69 -7.35
N LEU A 506 39.21 8.89 -7.78
CA LEU A 506 38.42 10.11 -7.60
C LEU A 506 37.11 10.08 -8.39
N VAL A 507 37.09 9.53 -9.61
CA VAL A 507 35.85 9.39 -10.42
C VAL A 507 34.84 8.44 -9.77
N GLU A 508 35.31 7.44 -9.04
CA GLU A 508 34.45 6.41 -8.42
C GLU A 508 33.95 6.78 -7.01
N MET A 509 34.39 7.92 -6.45
CA MET A 509 33.98 8.43 -5.14
C MET A 509 32.68 9.25 -5.23
N ASP A 510 31.85 9.18 -4.18
CA ASP A 510 30.67 10.04 -4.04
C ASP A 510 31.02 11.40 -3.39
N TRP A 511 31.17 12.43 -4.24
CA TRP A 511 31.49 13.80 -3.83
C TRP A 511 30.29 14.62 -3.34
N GLY A 512 29.06 14.12 -3.50
CA GLY A 512 27.83 14.83 -3.12
C GLY A 512 27.18 14.29 -1.85
N GLY A 513 27.30 12.98 -1.59
CA GLY A 513 26.55 12.27 -0.55
C GLY A 513 27.38 11.62 0.55
N SER A 514 28.71 11.66 0.54
CA SER A 514 29.51 10.95 1.54
C SER A 514 30.21 11.88 2.54
N PRO A 515 29.75 11.99 3.81
CA PRO A 515 30.44 12.80 4.83
C PRO A 515 31.84 12.25 5.13
N LEU A 516 32.02 10.93 4.97
CA LEU A 516 33.33 10.28 5.10
C LEU A 516 34.33 10.83 4.08
N VAL A 517 33.92 10.96 2.81
CA VAL A 517 34.75 11.55 1.75
C VAL A 517 35.07 13.00 2.08
N ARG A 518 34.07 13.80 2.48
CA ARG A 518 34.27 15.20 2.88
C ARG A 518 35.33 15.34 3.97
N ASP A 519 35.15 14.65 5.09
CA ASP A 519 36.00 14.82 6.26
C ASP A 519 37.42 14.32 6.01
N ARG A 520 37.55 13.20 5.28
CA ARG A 520 38.86 12.62 4.95
C ARG A 520 39.64 13.51 3.97
N VAL A 521 39.00 13.95 2.89
CA VAL A 521 39.63 14.83 1.89
C VAL A 521 40.03 16.16 2.51
N LEU A 522 39.16 16.77 3.34
CA LEU A 522 39.51 18.00 4.07
C LEU A 522 40.67 17.77 5.06
N GLY A 523 40.79 16.57 5.60
CA GLY A 523 41.94 16.14 6.41
C GLY A 523 43.27 16.21 5.65
N TRP A 524 43.30 15.77 4.39
CA TRP A 524 44.52 15.74 3.57
C TRP A 524 45.17 17.13 3.38
N PHE A 525 44.38 18.21 3.34
CA PHE A 525 44.92 19.58 3.26
C PHE A 525 45.72 20.00 4.50
N ALA A 526 45.45 19.38 5.65
CA ALA A 526 46.11 19.68 6.91
C ALA A 526 47.27 18.73 7.24
N GLU A 527 47.47 17.70 6.42
CA GLU A 527 48.45 16.65 6.67
C GLU A 527 49.81 17.03 6.06
N PRO A 528 50.90 17.08 6.87
CA PRO A 528 52.22 17.48 6.37
C PRO A 528 52.89 16.39 5.52
N ASP A 529 52.50 15.12 5.71
CA ASP A 529 53.09 13.98 4.99
C ASP A 529 52.66 13.93 3.51
N ILE A 530 51.61 14.65 3.13
CA ILE A 530 51.17 14.76 1.73
C ILE A 530 51.84 15.98 1.09
N GLY A 531 52.58 15.76 0.01
CA GLY A 531 53.31 16.79 -0.72
C GLY A 531 52.41 17.87 -1.34
N SER A 532 52.91 19.09 -1.51
CA SER A 532 52.13 20.18 -2.13
C SER A 532 51.89 19.90 -3.61
N THR A 533 52.86 19.26 -4.26
CA THR A 533 52.75 18.76 -5.63
C THR A 533 51.65 17.71 -5.77
N ASP A 534 51.54 16.76 -4.84
CA ASP A 534 50.52 15.71 -4.89
C ASP A 534 49.12 16.25 -4.63
N LEU A 535 48.98 17.19 -3.69
CA LEU A 535 47.74 17.94 -3.51
C LEU A 535 47.38 18.81 -4.72
N TRP A 536 48.37 19.42 -5.39
CA TRP A 536 48.13 20.16 -6.62
C TRP A 536 47.59 19.26 -7.73
N VAL A 537 48.16 18.06 -7.90
CA VAL A 537 47.65 17.06 -8.86
C VAL A 537 46.23 16.65 -8.49
N LEU A 538 45.98 16.24 -7.24
CA LEU A 538 44.66 15.83 -6.77
C LEU A 538 43.61 16.92 -6.99
N THR A 539 43.88 18.14 -6.55
CA THR A 539 42.93 19.25 -6.65
C THR A 539 42.73 19.72 -8.09
N SER A 540 43.77 19.63 -8.94
CA SER A 540 43.62 19.85 -10.38
C SER A 540 42.75 18.78 -11.04
N THR A 541 42.91 17.50 -10.64
CA THR A 541 42.08 16.41 -11.15
C THR A 541 40.61 16.58 -10.76
N LEU A 542 40.31 17.02 -9.53
CA LEU A 542 38.93 17.28 -9.09
C LEU A 542 38.21 18.31 -9.96
N VAL A 543 38.90 19.36 -10.42
CA VAL A 543 38.32 20.37 -11.34
C VAL A 543 37.85 19.75 -12.65
N THR A 544 38.44 18.63 -13.07
CA THR A 544 38.12 17.97 -14.36
C THR A 544 37.05 16.89 -14.25
N ILE A 545 36.69 16.48 -13.04
CA ILE A 545 35.74 15.39 -12.78
C ILE A 545 34.32 15.96 -12.73
N GLU A 546 33.41 15.42 -13.54
CA GLU A 546 32.02 15.88 -13.62
C GLU A 546 31.28 15.71 -12.28
N GLN A 547 31.53 14.61 -11.57
CA GLN A 547 30.97 14.32 -10.24
C GLN A 547 31.36 15.38 -9.19
N ALA A 548 32.46 16.11 -9.41
CA ALA A 548 32.95 17.17 -8.54
C ALA A 548 32.79 18.56 -9.19
N SER A 549 31.75 18.78 -10.01
CA SER A 549 31.49 20.05 -10.72
C SER A 549 31.39 21.29 -9.82
N TRP A 550 31.08 21.12 -8.53
CA TRP A 550 31.11 22.19 -7.52
C TRP A 550 32.53 22.68 -7.20
N TYR A 551 33.56 21.90 -7.55
CA TYR A 551 34.96 22.17 -7.30
C TYR A 551 35.57 23.04 -8.41
N GLY A 552 35.57 24.36 -8.21
CA GLY A 552 36.15 25.35 -9.10
C GLY A 552 37.68 25.51 -9.02
N ARG A 553 38.25 26.13 -10.06
CA ARG A 553 39.71 26.40 -10.21
C ARG A 553 40.32 27.19 -9.06
N ASN A 554 39.54 28.06 -8.42
CA ASN A 554 39.97 28.89 -7.30
C ASN A 554 40.14 28.12 -5.97
N MET A 555 39.95 26.79 -6.00
CA MET A 555 40.19 25.87 -4.88
C MET A 555 41.38 24.95 -5.13
N VAL A 556 42.05 25.04 -6.28
CA VAL A 556 43.27 24.27 -6.57
C VAL A 556 44.42 24.75 -5.69
N VAL A 557 45.14 23.80 -5.09
CA VAL A 557 46.32 24.07 -4.26
C VAL A 557 47.53 24.27 -5.16
N PRO A 558 48.27 25.40 -5.09
CA PRO A 558 49.52 25.56 -5.83
C PRO A 558 50.58 24.51 -5.44
N SER A 559 51.43 24.11 -6.39
CA SER A 559 52.46 23.07 -6.15
C SER A 559 53.52 23.46 -5.12
N ASP A 560 53.70 24.76 -4.86
CA ASP A 560 54.60 25.34 -3.85
C ASP A 560 53.87 25.83 -2.59
N ALA A 561 52.58 25.49 -2.41
CA ALA A 561 51.77 25.99 -1.31
C ALA A 561 52.32 25.61 0.07
N ASP A 562 52.40 26.59 0.96
CA ASP A 562 52.73 26.37 2.36
C ASP A 562 51.51 25.90 3.18
N MET A 563 51.75 25.44 4.41
CA MET A 563 50.69 24.91 5.28
C MET A 563 49.59 25.96 5.61
N PRO A 564 49.92 27.25 5.86
CA PRO A 564 48.92 28.31 5.98
C PRO A 564 48.01 28.45 4.76
N LEU A 565 48.56 28.44 3.54
CA LEU A 565 47.78 28.54 2.31
C LEU A 565 46.87 27.32 2.12
N ARG A 566 47.39 26.11 2.35
CA ARG A 566 46.58 24.88 2.30
C ARG A 566 45.38 24.94 3.25
N ARG A 567 45.56 25.43 4.48
CA ARG A 567 44.47 25.62 5.45
C ARG A 567 43.42 26.62 4.98
N ARG A 568 43.83 27.73 4.37
CA ARG A 568 42.88 28.71 3.79
C ARG A 568 42.05 28.11 2.66
N ILE A 569 42.69 27.33 1.78
CA ILE A 569 42.00 26.62 0.70
C ILE A 569 41.06 25.56 1.27
N ARG A 570 41.47 24.79 2.29
CA ARG A 570 40.62 23.84 3.01
C ARG A 570 39.33 24.49 3.52
N THR A 571 39.41 25.64 4.17
CA THR A 571 38.22 26.37 4.66
C THR A 571 37.30 26.76 3.51
N ARG A 572 37.86 27.21 2.38
CA ARG A 572 37.08 27.55 1.17
C ARG A 572 36.39 26.32 0.58
N VAL A 573 37.11 25.21 0.44
CA VAL A 573 36.56 23.92 -0.03
C VAL A 573 35.44 23.46 0.91
N ALA A 574 35.66 23.51 2.23
CA ALA A 574 34.66 23.12 3.23
C ALA A 574 33.37 23.94 3.17
N SER A 575 33.48 25.24 2.84
CA SER A 575 32.33 26.16 2.69
C SER A 575 31.52 25.94 1.41
N LYS A 576 32.14 25.36 0.37
CA LYS A 576 31.52 25.08 -0.94
C LYS A 576 31.17 23.61 -1.14
N TRP A 577 31.58 22.75 -0.20
CA TRP A 577 31.25 21.33 -0.25
C TRP A 577 29.72 21.18 -0.25
N PRO A 578 29.14 20.35 -1.14
CA PRO A 578 27.72 20.07 -1.13
C PRO A 578 27.33 19.51 0.24
N THR A 579 26.70 20.33 1.08
CA THR A 579 25.98 19.81 2.23
C THR A 579 24.83 19.00 1.68
N GLN A 580 24.77 17.70 2.01
CA GLN A 580 23.58 16.89 1.78
C GLN A 580 22.38 17.74 2.19
N SER A 581 21.45 17.98 1.25
CA SER A 581 20.20 18.65 1.59
C SER A 581 19.62 17.97 2.82
N THR A 582 19.11 18.73 3.78
CA THR A 582 18.37 18.19 4.93
C THR A 582 17.36 17.13 4.47
N SER A 583 16.78 17.29 3.27
CA SER A 583 15.97 16.29 2.56
C SER A 583 16.59 14.90 2.41
N MET A 584 17.90 14.78 2.15
CA MET A 584 18.58 13.48 1.95
C MET A 584 18.92 12.79 3.27
N MET A 585 19.25 13.55 4.34
CA MET A 585 19.36 13.02 5.70
C MET A 585 17.99 12.58 6.25
N LEU A 586 16.94 13.35 5.97
CA LEU A 586 15.56 13.05 6.33
C LEU A 586 15.04 11.81 5.58
N ALA A 587 15.31 11.72 4.27
CA ALA A 587 14.96 10.54 3.46
C ALA A 587 15.66 9.27 3.95
N GLY A 588 16.94 9.36 4.35
CA GLY A 588 17.68 8.25 4.93
C GLY A 588 17.17 7.77 6.29
N ARG A 589 16.38 8.61 7.00
CA ARG A 589 15.65 8.21 8.21
C ARG A 589 14.19 7.82 7.91
N GLY A 590 13.70 7.97 6.69
CA GLY A 590 12.31 7.62 6.33
C GLY A 590 11.30 8.76 6.51
N VAL A 591 11.78 10.00 6.69
CA VAL A 591 10.95 11.22 6.58
C VAL A 591 10.85 11.61 5.09
N PRO A 592 9.64 11.71 4.52
CA PRO A 592 9.46 12.07 3.12
C PRO A 592 9.98 13.47 2.79
N GLU A 593 10.43 13.66 1.55
CA GLU A 593 10.80 14.97 1.03
C GLU A 593 9.57 15.87 0.93
N GLY A 594 9.65 17.09 1.49
CA GLY A 594 8.54 18.05 1.51
C GLY A 594 7.59 17.94 2.70
N PHE A 595 7.86 17.05 3.66
CA PHE A 595 7.05 16.96 4.89
C PHE A 595 7.23 18.23 5.76
N ASP A 596 6.15 18.97 5.98
CA ASP A 596 6.12 20.17 6.85
C ASP A 596 5.42 19.85 8.19
N PRO A 597 6.13 19.89 9.33
CA PRO A 597 5.54 19.61 10.64
C PRO A 597 4.43 20.60 11.02
N LYS A 598 4.44 21.85 10.53
CA LYS A 598 3.37 22.81 10.83
C LYS A 598 2.06 22.44 10.15
N LEU A 599 2.14 21.95 8.92
CA LEU A 599 0.97 21.43 8.20
C LEU A 599 0.47 20.13 8.85
N ALA A 600 1.39 19.31 9.37
CA ALA A 600 1.04 18.12 10.15
C ALA A 600 0.28 18.48 11.44
N ASP A 601 0.72 19.50 12.19
CA ASP A 601 0.02 20.00 13.38
C ASP A 601 -1.37 20.53 13.04
N THR A 602 -1.48 21.27 11.93
CA THR A 602 -2.77 21.78 11.43
C THR A 602 -3.71 20.63 11.07
N TRP A 603 -3.19 19.58 10.43
CA TRP A 603 -3.94 18.37 10.12
C TRP A 603 -4.45 17.67 11.38
N LEU A 604 -3.62 17.56 12.43
CA LEU A 604 -4.01 16.96 13.71
C LEU A 604 -5.09 17.79 14.44
N LEU A 605 -5.04 19.13 14.36
CA LEU A 605 -6.08 20.00 14.92
C LEU A 605 -7.42 19.83 14.19
N LEU A 606 -7.39 19.74 12.85
CA LEU A 606 -8.59 19.51 12.06
C LEU A 606 -9.16 18.11 12.26
N LEU A 607 -8.31 17.10 12.48
CA LEU A 607 -8.74 15.75 12.86
C LEU A 607 -9.57 15.77 14.15
N GLU A 608 -9.11 16.44 15.21
CA GLU A 608 -9.86 16.56 16.46
C GLU A 608 -11.17 17.32 16.27
N SER A 609 -11.17 18.35 15.42
CA SER A 609 -12.38 19.11 15.06
C SER A 609 -13.41 18.19 14.38
N VAL A 610 -13.01 17.41 13.37
CA VAL A 610 -13.89 16.45 12.68
C VAL A 610 -14.40 15.36 13.63
N ARG A 611 -13.58 14.92 14.60
CA ARG A 611 -13.98 13.94 15.62
C ARG A 611 -15.01 14.47 16.60
N SER A 612 -14.95 15.76 16.90
CA SER A 612 -15.86 16.43 17.83
C SER A 612 -17.28 16.61 17.28
N ILE A 613 -17.45 16.60 15.94
CA ILE A 613 -18.75 16.67 15.28
C ILE A 613 -19.56 15.41 15.65
N ASP A 614 -20.75 15.62 16.22
CA ASP A 614 -21.61 14.56 16.72
C ASP A 614 -21.98 13.59 15.59
N ARG A 615 -22.12 12.30 15.92
CA ARG A 615 -22.61 11.29 14.98
C ARG A 615 -24.13 11.43 14.88
N GLY A 616 -24.57 12.52 14.25
CA GLY A 616 -25.97 12.76 13.96
C GLY A 616 -26.59 11.52 13.31
N ARG A 617 -27.80 11.15 13.74
CA ARG A 617 -28.56 10.06 13.12
C ARG A 617 -29.09 10.56 11.78
N GLY A 618 -28.60 10.01 10.67
CA GLY A 618 -29.08 10.34 9.32
C GLY A 618 -28.04 10.06 8.24
N SER A 619 -28.49 9.71 7.03
CA SER A 619 -27.60 9.37 5.91
C SER A 619 -26.75 10.54 5.42
N LEU A 620 -27.31 11.76 5.42
CA LEU A 620 -26.66 12.96 4.89
C LEU A 620 -25.53 13.48 5.82
N PRO A 621 -25.71 13.60 7.15
CA PRO A 621 -24.61 13.90 8.07
C PRO A 621 -23.47 12.87 8.02
N MET A 622 -23.81 11.59 7.85
CA MET A 622 -22.82 10.51 7.72
C MET A 622 -22.03 10.61 6.42
N LEU A 623 -22.68 10.93 5.29
CA LEU A 623 -22.01 11.20 4.01
C LEU A 623 -21.13 12.43 4.08
N HIS A 624 -21.61 13.51 4.70
CA HIS A 624 -20.81 14.72 4.90
C HIS A 624 -19.54 14.42 5.69
N ARG A 625 -19.66 13.72 6.83
CA ARG A 625 -18.52 13.29 7.64
C ARG A 625 -17.58 12.34 6.88
N LEU A 626 -18.11 11.41 6.10
CA LEU A 626 -17.31 10.52 5.27
C LEU A 626 -16.44 11.33 4.27
N VAL A 627 -16.99 12.38 3.66
CA VAL A 627 -16.23 13.28 2.78
C VAL A 627 -15.14 14.03 3.55
N MET A 628 -15.43 14.52 4.76
CA MET A 628 -14.44 15.20 5.60
C MET A 628 -13.28 14.27 5.98
N GLU A 629 -13.58 13.04 6.39
CA GLU A 629 -12.57 12.02 6.69
C GLU A 629 -11.76 11.65 5.43
N ARG A 630 -12.41 11.54 4.26
CA ARG A 630 -11.73 11.32 2.97
C ARG A 630 -10.77 12.46 2.61
N LEU A 631 -11.16 13.71 2.86
CA LEU A 631 -10.29 14.88 2.66
C LEU A 631 -9.10 14.90 3.62
N LEU A 632 -9.28 14.47 4.87
CA LEU A 632 -8.18 14.25 5.81
C LEU A 632 -7.21 13.19 5.26
N VAL A 633 -7.71 12.07 4.75
CA VAL A 633 -6.85 11.04 4.13
C VAL A 633 -6.11 11.62 2.91
N GLU A 634 -6.77 12.44 2.09
CA GLU A 634 -6.12 13.10 0.94
C GLU A 634 -5.02 14.08 1.34
N ALA A 635 -5.27 14.90 2.37
CA ALA A 635 -4.29 15.83 2.89
C ALA A 635 -3.10 15.09 3.52
N ALA A 636 -3.33 13.99 4.23
CA ALA A 636 -2.28 13.16 4.82
C ALA A 636 -1.43 12.48 3.74
N ASP A 637 -2.06 11.91 2.70
CA ASP A 637 -1.35 11.34 1.56
C ASP A 637 -0.53 12.40 0.81
N GLU A 638 -1.06 13.60 0.60
CA GLU A 638 -0.31 14.71 -0.03
C GLU A 638 0.86 15.19 0.82
N LEU A 639 0.67 15.27 2.14
CA LEU A 639 1.72 15.68 3.09
C LEU A 639 2.87 14.67 3.16
N VAL A 640 2.56 13.37 3.08
CA VAL A 640 3.54 12.28 3.23
C VAL A 640 4.10 11.82 1.88
N ASN A 641 3.32 11.80 0.81
CA ASN A 641 3.72 11.27 -0.49
C ASN A 641 3.76 12.33 -1.62
N GLY A 642 3.09 13.47 -1.47
CA GLY A 642 2.90 14.51 -2.50
C GLY A 642 3.86 15.70 -2.43
N GLN A 643 4.90 15.67 -1.59
CA GLN A 643 5.82 16.78 -1.35
C GLN A 643 5.17 18.05 -0.74
N GLY A 644 3.93 17.96 -0.25
CA GLY A 644 3.27 19.00 0.54
C GLY A 644 2.74 20.21 -0.23
N VAL A 645 2.81 20.23 -1.57
CA VAL A 645 2.46 21.42 -2.38
C VAL A 645 0.96 21.74 -2.29
N ASP A 646 0.09 20.73 -2.41
CA ASP A 646 -1.35 20.94 -2.41
C ASP A 646 -2.01 20.77 -1.03
N THR A 647 -1.26 20.35 0.00
CA THR A 647 -1.80 20.03 1.34
C THR A 647 -2.60 21.19 1.92
N LEU A 648 -2.07 22.42 1.87
CA LEU A 648 -2.75 23.60 2.42
C LEU A 648 -4.10 23.87 1.73
N SER A 649 -4.19 23.64 0.42
CA SER A 649 -5.44 23.85 -0.32
C SER A 649 -6.53 22.87 0.09
N ILE A 650 -6.15 21.63 0.42
CA ILE A 650 -7.06 20.57 0.87
C ILE A 650 -7.49 20.87 2.30
N LEU A 651 -6.56 21.26 3.18
CA LEU A 651 -6.86 21.63 4.57
C LEU A 651 -7.81 22.84 4.64
N ASN A 652 -7.58 23.88 3.84
CA ASN A 652 -8.48 25.04 3.78
C ASN A 652 -9.89 24.67 3.31
N ARG A 653 -10.02 23.70 2.39
CA ARG A 653 -11.33 23.20 1.95
C ARG A 653 -12.04 22.44 3.07
N LEU A 654 -11.30 21.63 3.83
CA LEU A 654 -11.84 20.93 4.99
C LEU A 654 -12.28 21.91 6.08
N GLU A 655 -11.46 22.91 6.38
CA GLU A 655 -11.79 23.97 7.34
C GLU A 655 -13.06 24.72 6.91
N GLN A 656 -13.18 25.09 5.63
CA GLN A 656 -14.40 25.70 5.11
C GLN A 656 -15.63 24.79 5.28
N MET A 657 -15.50 23.48 5.06
CA MET A 657 -16.60 22.53 5.29
C MET A 657 -16.97 22.41 6.78
N ILE A 658 -15.99 22.45 7.69
CA ILE A 658 -16.25 22.48 9.14
C ILE A 658 -16.99 23.77 9.51
N GLU A 659 -16.51 24.93 9.04
CA GLU A 659 -17.15 26.21 9.31
C GLU A 659 -18.56 26.29 8.75
N ASP A 660 -18.80 25.76 7.55
CA ASP A 660 -20.14 25.77 6.96
C ASP A 660 -21.09 24.88 7.77
N LEU A 661 -20.60 23.76 8.32
CA LEU A 661 -21.36 22.94 9.25
C LEU A 661 -21.67 23.67 10.56
N ASP A 662 -20.67 24.34 11.17
CA ASP A 662 -20.85 25.16 12.37
C ASP A 662 -21.79 26.36 12.12
N ARG A 663 -21.80 26.92 10.91
CA ARG A 663 -22.76 27.98 10.51
C ARG A 663 -24.15 27.42 10.29
N ILE A 664 -24.27 26.19 9.76
CA ILE A 664 -25.55 25.47 9.66
C ILE A 664 -26.06 25.17 11.06
N GLU A 665 -25.24 24.66 11.98
CA GLU A 665 -25.56 24.42 13.40
C GLU A 665 -25.80 25.72 14.18
N GLY A 666 -25.10 26.81 13.87
CA GLY A 666 -25.28 28.13 14.48
C GLY A 666 -26.53 28.86 13.98
N ARG A 667 -26.95 28.61 12.73
CA ARG A 667 -28.26 29.02 12.18
C ARG A 667 -29.37 28.01 12.51
N SER A 668 -29.01 26.82 13.00
CA SER A 668 -29.88 25.65 13.19
C SER A 668 -30.97 25.84 14.22
N ALA A 669 -30.78 26.70 15.23
CA ALA A 669 -31.85 27.02 16.18
C ALA A 669 -33.13 27.57 15.50
N ALA A 670 -33.03 28.06 14.26
CA ALA A 670 -34.19 28.48 13.45
C ALA A 670 -34.31 27.77 12.10
N SER A 671 -33.36 26.92 11.68
CA SER A 671 -33.31 26.41 10.29
C SER A 671 -32.93 24.94 10.10
N ALA A 672 -32.40 24.18 11.07
CA ALA A 672 -31.96 22.79 10.80
C ALA A 672 -32.88 21.67 11.32
N ASN A 673 -34.10 21.98 11.73
CA ASN A 673 -35.10 20.92 11.89
C ASN A 673 -35.84 20.57 10.58
N ARG A 674 -35.61 21.30 9.47
CA ARG A 674 -36.28 21.07 8.18
C ARG A 674 -36.11 19.61 7.74
N GLY A 675 -37.22 18.88 7.65
CA GLY A 675 -37.24 17.51 7.15
C GLY A 675 -36.78 16.40 8.11
N SER A 676 -36.35 16.70 9.33
CA SER A 676 -35.90 15.64 10.26
C SER A 676 -37.09 14.88 10.88
N PRO A 677 -37.15 13.53 10.75
CA PRO A 677 -38.19 12.73 11.38
C PRO A 677 -38.12 12.82 12.91
N LEU A 678 -39.27 12.73 13.58
CA LEU A 678 -39.38 12.80 15.04
C LEU A 678 -38.35 11.92 15.77
N ALA A 679 -37.49 12.54 16.59
CA ALA A 679 -36.43 11.85 17.30
C ALA A 679 -36.98 10.84 18.32
N GLY A 680 -36.59 9.57 18.18
CA GLY A 680 -36.85 8.50 19.16
C GLY A 680 -38.18 7.75 19.01
N ARG A 681 -38.91 7.93 17.91
CA ARG A 681 -40.19 7.25 17.67
C ARG A 681 -40.13 6.33 16.44
N ILE A 682 -40.76 5.17 16.54
CA ILE A 682 -40.91 4.24 15.40
C ILE A 682 -42.11 4.73 14.58
N ASP A 683 -41.96 4.85 13.25
CA ASP A 683 -43.06 5.21 12.35
C ASP A 683 -44.31 4.33 12.57
N GLY A 684 -45.48 4.96 12.46
CA GLY A 684 -46.78 4.34 12.71
C GLY A 684 -47.09 4.11 14.19
N GLN A 685 -46.21 4.45 15.13
CA GLN A 685 -46.52 4.37 16.57
C GLN A 685 -47.52 5.45 16.97
N TRP A 686 -47.42 6.65 16.41
CA TRP A 686 -48.41 7.70 16.67
C TRP A 686 -49.75 7.34 16.02
N ALA A 687 -49.75 6.90 14.77
CA ALA A 687 -50.96 6.50 14.06
C ALA A 687 -51.75 5.42 14.81
N ARG A 688 -51.06 4.39 15.32
CA ARG A 688 -51.70 3.37 16.16
C ARG A 688 -52.28 3.93 17.46
N LEU A 689 -51.58 4.86 18.12
CA LEU A 689 -52.10 5.50 19.33
C LEU A 689 -53.30 6.40 19.02
N TYR A 690 -53.26 7.10 17.90
CA TYR A 690 -54.36 7.92 17.40
C TYR A 690 -55.60 7.06 17.11
N GLU A 691 -55.46 5.89 16.47
CA GLU A 691 -56.57 4.96 16.25
C GLU A 691 -57.17 4.41 17.56
N ILE A 692 -56.31 4.11 18.55
CA ILE A 692 -56.76 3.53 19.83
C ILE A 692 -57.45 4.58 20.70
N ARG A 693 -56.88 5.80 20.80
CA ARG A 693 -57.30 6.86 21.72
C ARG A 693 -58.22 7.91 21.10
N GLY A 694 -58.10 8.18 19.81
CA GLY A 694 -58.82 9.22 19.07
C GLY A 694 -60.29 8.90 18.79
N ARG A 695 -61.05 8.46 19.80
CA ARG A 695 -62.46 8.07 19.65
C ARG A 695 -63.41 9.26 19.63
N SER A 696 -63.06 10.36 20.31
CA SER A 696 -63.84 11.60 20.30
C SER A 696 -63.09 12.74 19.59
N ARG A 697 -63.81 13.79 19.20
CA ARG A 697 -63.21 15.01 18.60
C ARG A 697 -62.19 15.66 19.53
N ALA A 698 -62.43 15.65 20.85
CA ALA A 698 -61.50 16.22 21.82
C ALA A 698 -60.20 15.40 21.89
N ASP A 699 -60.32 14.07 21.94
CA ASP A 699 -59.15 13.17 22.01
C ASP A 699 -58.24 13.30 20.78
N LYS A 700 -58.83 13.48 19.59
CA LYS A 700 -58.06 13.69 18.35
C LYS A 700 -57.26 14.99 18.37
N ILE A 701 -57.85 16.09 18.85
CA ILE A 701 -57.17 17.39 18.95
C ILE A 701 -56.06 17.34 20.00
N ASP A 702 -56.29 16.69 21.14
CA ASP A 702 -55.26 16.52 22.16
C ASP A 702 -54.10 15.66 21.64
N MET A 703 -54.37 14.69 20.76
CA MET A 703 -53.32 13.91 20.09
C MET A 703 -52.46 14.73 19.12
N PHE A 704 -53.02 15.76 18.47
CA PHE A 704 -52.24 16.71 17.67
C PHE A 704 -51.37 17.62 18.54
N ARG A 705 -51.88 18.07 19.70
CA ARG A 705 -51.09 18.84 20.68
C ARG A 705 -49.93 18.03 21.25
N GLU A 706 -50.16 16.75 21.54
CA GLU A 706 -49.07 15.85 21.95
C GLU A 706 -47.99 15.73 20.87
N LEU A 707 -48.36 15.84 19.60
CA LEU A 707 -47.44 15.80 18.46
C LEU A 707 -46.75 17.16 18.23
N GLU A 708 -47.44 18.26 18.53
CA GLU A 708 -46.90 19.63 18.56
C GLU A 708 -45.84 19.81 19.66
N LEU A 709 -45.88 19.04 20.74
CA LEU A 709 -44.82 19.00 21.76
C LEU A 709 -43.60 18.13 21.33
N GLN A 710 -43.70 17.54 20.13
CA GLN A 710 -42.68 16.84 19.35
C GLN A 710 -41.30 17.51 19.33
N SER A 711 -40.21 16.82 18.97
CA SER A 711 -39.00 17.43 18.37
C SER A 711 -38.79 16.83 16.99
N GLY A 712 -38.72 17.64 15.93
CA GLY A 712 -38.67 17.24 14.51
C GLY A 712 -39.72 17.96 13.64
N ASP A 713 -39.38 18.21 12.36
CA ASP A 713 -40.23 18.92 11.38
C ASP A 713 -40.69 18.00 10.23
N ASP A 714 -40.52 16.69 10.35
CA ASP A 714 -41.18 15.70 9.50
C ASP A 714 -41.70 14.49 10.29
N LEU A 715 -42.63 13.75 9.66
CA LEU A 715 -43.19 12.51 10.20
C LEU A 715 -42.73 11.31 9.40
N GLY A 716 -42.78 10.12 10.02
CA GLY A 716 -42.61 8.89 9.26
C GLY A 716 -43.78 8.71 8.27
N PRO A 717 -43.60 7.94 7.17
CA PRO A 717 -44.61 7.81 6.13
C PRO A 717 -46.01 7.43 6.61
N ILE A 718 -46.13 6.53 7.60
CA ILE A 718 -47.44 6.09 8.12
C ILE A 718 -48.08 7.19 8.96
N ASP A 719 -47.30 7.83 9.83
CA ASP A 719 -47.79 8.92 10.67
C ASP A 719 -48.13 10.17 9.83
N ALA A 720 -47.36 10.45 8.78
CA ALA A 720 -47.57 11.53 7.83
C ALA A 720 -48.86 11.34 7.01
N ASP A 721 -49.11 10.12 6.52
CA ASP A 721 -50.32 9.78 5.76
C ASP A 721 -51.59 10.01 6.58
N LEU A 722 -51.59 9.54 7.83
CA LEU A 722 -52.72 9.77 8.74
C LEU A 722 -52.95 11.26 9.02
N LEU A 723 -51.89 12.04 9.28
CA LEU A 723 -52.02 13.47 9.54
C LEU A 723 -52.55 14.21 8.30
N ALA A 724 -52.02 13.90 7.11
CA ALA A 724 -52.47 14.49 5.85
C ALA A 724 -53.93 14.12 5.55
N SER A 725 -54.32 12.86 5.75
CA SER A 725 -55.70 12.40 5.58
C SER A 725 -56.67 13.17 6.47
N GLU A 726 -56.33 13.37 7.75
CA GLU A 726 -57.16 14.14 8.70
C GLU A 726 -57.18 15.64 8.36
N ALA A 727 -56.11 16.21 7.82
CA ALA A 727 -56.05 17.60 7.35
C ALA A 727 -56.86 17.86 6.06
N MET A 728 -57.09 16.83 5.24
CA MET A 728 -57.76 16.95 3.94
C MET A 728 -59.25 16.54 3.97
N SER A 729 -59.61 15.54 4.78
CA SER A 729 -60.92 14.86 4.67
C SER A 729 -61.80 14.92 5.94
N SER A 730 -61.24 15.23 7.11
CA SER A 730 -61.95 15.10 8.39
C SER A 730 -62.99 16.19 8.67
N SER A 731 -63.68 16.10 9.82
CA SER A 731 -64.61 17.15 10.27
C SER A 731 -63.90 18.47 10.57
N LEU A 732 -64.54 19.61 10.27
CA LEU A 732 -63.95 20.96 10.31
C LEU A 732 -62.97 21.21 11.47
N GLY A 733 -63.36 20.93 12.72
CA GLY A 733 -62.49 21.23 13.86
C GLY A 733 -61.33 20.28 14.13
N VAL A 734 -61.38 19.04 13.60
CA VAL A 734 -60.21 18.14 13.60
C VAL A 734 -59.27 18.55 12.47
N ARG A 735 -59.86 18.91 11.33
CA ARG A 735 -59.17 19.37 10.14
C ARG A 735 -58.38 20.65 10.37
N GLU A 736 -58.99 21.69 10.93
CA GLU A 736 -58.32 22.96 11.26
C GLU A 736 -57.12 22.73 12.20
N ALA A 737 -57.25 21.81 13.17
CA ALA A 737 -56.15 21.49 14.09
C ALA A 737 -55.00 20.74 13.38
N ALA A 738 -55.32 19.82 12.47
CA ALA A 738 -54.34 19.11 11.66
C ALA A 738 -53.66 20.05 10.64
N GLN A 739 -54.43 20.93 9.97
CA GLN A 739 -53.93 21.95 9.05
C GLN A 739 -52.98 22.92 9.76
N TYR A 740 -53.39 23.44 10.92
CA TYR A 740 -52.55 24.31 11.75
C TYR A 740 -51.22 23.63 12.11
N LEU A 741 -51.27 22.36 12.50
CA LEU A 741 -50.06 21.60 12.83
C LEU A 741 -49.15 21.41 11.60
N ILE A 742 -49.71 21.15 10.42
CA ILE A 742 -48.95 21.06 9.18
C ILE A 742 -48.31 22.41 8.83
N GLU A 743 -49.07 23.50 8.82
CA GLU A 743 -48.57 24.82 8.43
C GLU A 743 -47.45 25.33 9.35
N THR A 744 -47.66 25.19 10.66
CA THR A 744 -46.74 25.73 11.67
C THR A 744 -45.50 24.89 11.88
N ARG A 745 -45.57 23.58 11.61
CA ARG A 745 -44.53 22.63 12.02
C ARG A 745 -44.02 21.72 10.92
N PHE A 746 -44.89 21.22 10.04
CA PHE A 746 -44.54 20.20 9.05
C PHE A 746 -44.59 20.72 7.60
N SER A 747 -44.60 22.03 7.40
CA SER A 747 -44.70 22.66 6.07
C SER A 747 -43.51 22.33 5.17
N LEU A 748 -42.37 21.97 5.76
CA LEU A 748 -41.13 21.58 5.09
C LEU A 748 -40.83 20.08 5.22
N GLY A 749 -41.77 19.28 5.72
CA GLY A 749 -41.61 17.83 5.88
C GLY A 749 -41.80 17.10 4.55
N PRO A 750 -40.79 16.41 3.98
CA PRO A 750 -40.93 15.74 2.69
C PRO A 750 -41.92 14.57 2.73
N ASN A 751 -42.02 13.83 3.84
CA ASN A 751 -43.01 12.77 3.96
C ASN A 751 -44.43 13.34 4.13
N VAL A 752 -44.59 14.43 4.88
CA VAL A 752 -45.87 15.15 4.98
C VAL A 752 -46.29 15.75 3.64
N ALA A 753 -45.37 16.37 2.89
CA ALA A 753 -45.63 16.89 1.55
C ALA A 753 -46.07 15.79 0.58
N GLN A 754 -45.39 14.63 0.61
CA GLN A 754 -45.78 13.47 -0.19
C GLN A 754 -47.17 12.93 0.23
N ALA A 755 -47.42 12.81 1.53
CA ALA A 755 -48.72 12.38 2.05
C ALA A 755 -49.85 13.33 1.65
N LEU A 756 -49.60 14.65 1.63
CA LEU A 756 -50.57 15.63 1.12
C LEU A 756 -50.89 15.40 -0.36
N VAL A 757 -49.88 15.11 -1.20
CA VAL A 757 -50.08 14.74 -2.63
C VAL A 757 -50.96 13.50 -2.76
N ASP A 758 -50.67 12.47 -1.96
CA ASP A 758 -51.34 11.17 -2.04
C ASP A 758 -52.80 11.24 -1.56
N ASN A 759 -53.13 12.15 -0.64
CA ASN A 759 -54.47 12.34 -0.09
C ASN A 759 -55.35 13.35 -0.88
N ILE A 760 -54.85 14.03 -1.92
CA ILE A 760 -55.65 14.93 -2.77
C ILE A 760 -56.93 14.28 -3.34
N PRO A 761 -56.91 13.04 -3.85
CA PRO A 761 -58.11 12.43 -4.44
C PRO A 761 -59.30 12.35 -3.47
N GLU A 762 -59.02 12.26 -2.17
CA GLU A 762 -60.00 12.13 -1.09
C GLU A 762 -60.28 13.47 -0.37
N ALA A 763 -59.59 14.54 -0.77
CA ALA A 763 -59.67 15.84 -0.13
C ALA A 763 -61.01 16.54 -0.36
N SER A 764 -61.51 17.20 0.68
CA SER A 764 -62.67 18.09 0.56
C SER A 764 -62.33 19.33 -0.27
N LYS A 765 -63.14 19.65 -1.29
CA LYS A 765 -62.98 20.86 -2.11
C LYS A 765 -63.49 22.11 -1.40
N THR A 766 -62.86 22.46 -0.30
CA THR A 766 -63.25 23.56 0.58
C THR A 766 -62.13 24.61 0.66
N ALA A 767 -62.49 25.84 1.08
CA ALA A 767 -61.57 26.98 1.04
C ALA A 767 -60.39 26.84 2.04
N ASP A 768 -60.63 26.19 3.17
CA ASP A 768 -59.63 25.77 4.18
C ASP A 768 -58.56 24.85 3.57
N VAL A 769 -58.96 23.81 2.83
CA VAL A 769 -58.03 22.88 2.17
C VAL A 769 -57.21 23.60 1.09
N THR A 770 -57.85 24.51 0.35
CA THR A 770 -57.13 25.33 -0.64
C THR A 770 -56.11 26.23 0.04
N GLY A 771 -56.48 26.88 1.14
CA GLY A 771 -55.58 27.72 1.93
C GLY A 771 -54.38 26.96 2.51
N LEU A 772 -54.58 25.73 3.01
CA LEU A 772 -53.49 24.87 3.45
C LEU A 772 -52.49 24.63 2.30
N ILE A 773 -53.00 24.25 1.12
CA ILE A 773 -52.14 23.93 -0.02
C ILE A 773 -51.37 25.16 -0.48
N GLU A 774 -52.03 26.31 -0.61
CA GLU A 774 -51.37 27.59 -0.96
C GLU A 774 -50.31 27.99 0.09
N SER A 775 -50.60 27.77 1.38
CA SER A 775 -49.67 28.07 2.47
C SER A 775 -48.43 27.18 2.46
N VAL A 776 -48.59 25.90 2.10
CA VAL A 776 -47.49 24.93 2.10
C VAL A 776 -46.67 25.00 0.81
N SER A 777 -47.31 25.15 -0.35
CA SER A 777 -46.62 25.23 -1.65
C SER A 777 -46.12 26.64 -2.01
N GLY A 778 -46.74 27.69 -1.44
CA GLY A 778 -46.49 29.08 -1.82
C GLY A 778 -47.09 29.49 -3.18
N GLU A 779 -47.87 28.62 -3.83
CA GLU A 779 -48.53 28.90 -5.11
C GLU A 779 -50.01 29.27 -4.91
N GLU A 780 -50.49 30.32 -5.57
CA GLU A 780 -51.92 30.68 -5.57
C GLU A 780 -52.74 29.69 -6.41
N LEU A 781 -53.83 29.17 -5.84
CA LEU A 781 -54.70 28.18 -6.46
C LEU A 781 -56.01 28.82 -6.97
N PRO A 782 -56.64 28.22 -8.00
CA PRO A 782 -57.93 28.67 -8.48
C PRO A 782 -59.02 28.40 -7.42
N ARG A 783 -60.20 29.00 -7.57
CA ARG A 783 -61.30 28.77 -6.61
C ARG A 783 -61.65 27.28 -6.51
N PRO A 784 -62.05 26.75 -5.33
CA PRO A 784 -62.36 25.33 -5.13
C PRO A 784 -63.47 24.77 -6.04
N THR A 785 -64.34 25.66 -6.54
CA THR A 785 -65.41 25.32 -7.49
C THR A 785 -64.93 25.17 -8.94
N SER A 786 -63.67 25.49 -9.24
CA SER A 786 -63.08 25.39 -10.58
C SER A 786 -62.86 23.92 -10.96
N ALA A 787 -63.12 23.59 -12.23
CA ALA A 787 -62.84 22.27 -12.77
C ALA A 787 -61.33 21.93 -12.78
N ASN A 788 -60.47 22.95 -12.83
CA ASN A 788 -59.02 22.79 -12.89
C ASN A 788 -58.35 22.67 -11.52
N TRP A 789 -59.07 23.00 -10.44
CA TRP A 789 -58.55 22.97 -9.08
C TRP A 789 -57.80 21.69 -8.71
N PRO A 790 -58.32 20.46 -8.93
CA PRO A 790 -57.62 19.25 -8.51
C PRO A 790 -56.33 19.00 -9.30
N ILE A 791 -56.20 19.53 -10.52
CA ILE A 791 -54.99 19.39 -11.33
C ILE A 791 -53.92 20.37 -10.83
N GLU A 792 -54.29 21.63 -10.63
CA GLU A 792 -53.37 22.68 -10.17
C GLU A 792 -52.92 22.46 -8.72
N ALA A 793 -53.83 22.05 -7.82
CA ALA A 793 -53.51 21.69 -6.43
C ALA A 793 -52.52 20.52 -6.35
N ARG A 794 -52.68 19.52 -7.22
CA ARG A 794 -51.75 18.39 -7.30
C ARG A 794 -50.40 18.80 -7.87
N LEU A 795 -50.39 19.64 -8.89
CA LEU A 795 -49.15 20.14 -9.47
C LEU A 795 -48.35 20.95 -8.44
N ALA A 796 -49.00 21.85 -7.71
CA ALA A 796 -48.36 22.67 -6.67
C ALA A 796 -47.73 21.82 -5.55
N LEU A 797 -48.47 20.81 -5.04
CA LEU A 797 -47.95 19.91 -4.01
C LEU A 797 -46.86 18.97 -4.54
N VAL A 798 -46.96 18.51 -5.79
CA VAL A 798 -45.89 17.70 -6.42
C VAL A 798 -44.63 18.55 -6.60
N ASN A 799 -44.75 19.79 -7.08
CA ASN A 799 -43.62 20.70 -7.21
C ASN A 799 -42.97 20.99 -5.85
N HIS A 800 -43.77 21.20 -4.80
CA HIS A 800 -43.28 21.38 -3.44
C HIS A 800 -42.56 20.14 -2.90
N ALA A 801 -43.18 18.96 -3.00
CA ALA A 801 -42.58 17.70 -2.58
C ALA A 801 -41.29 17.39 -3.37
N MET A 802 -41.25 17.71 -4.66
CA MET A 802 -40.04 17.60 -5.48
C MET A 802 -38.98 18.61 -5.08
N ALA A 803 -39.34 19.87 -4.82
CA ALA A 803 -38.39 20.89 -4.39
C ALA A 803 -37.69 20.51 -3.07
N LEU A 804 -38.45 19.95 -2.12
CA LEU A 804 -37.91 19.44 -0.85
C LEU A 804 -36.96 18.22 -1.04
N ARG A 805 -37.17 17.39 -2.07
CA ARG A 805 -36.34 16.19 -2.36
C ARG A 805 -35.16 16.45 -3.30
N LEU A 806 -35.26 17.46 -4.17
CA LEU A 806 -34.21 17.84 -5.12
C LEU A 806 -32.99 18.47 -4.41
N ASP A 807 -33.21 19.14 -3.28
CA ASP A 807 -32.14 19.74 -2.46
C ASP A 807 -31.24 18.63 -1.86
N GLU A 808 -31.83 17.60 -1.25
CA GLU A 808 -31.10 16.46 -0.69
C GLU A 808 -30.37 15.63 -1.77
N SER A 809 -31.01 15.43 -2.93
CA SER A 809 -30.40 14.68 -4.05
C SER A 809 -29.20 15.41 -4.64
N GLY A 810 -29.29 16.74 -4.76
CA GLY A 810 -28.18 17.58 -5.23
C GLY A 810 -26.98 17.58 -4.28
N GLU A 811 -27.22 17.55 -2.96
CA GLU A 811 -26.15 17.40 -1.98
C GLU A 811 -25.46 16.02 -2.04
N ILE A 812 -26.23 14.94 -2.18
CA ILE A 812 -25.68 13.59 -2.32
C ILE A 812 -24.80 13.48 -3.56
N ASP A 813 -25.24 14.02 -4.70
CA ASP A 813 -24.46 14.05 -5.93
C ASP A 813 -23.17 14.87 -5.75
N ALA A 814 -23.26 16.03 -5.09
CA ALA A 814 -22.09 16.85 -4.78
C ALA A 814 -21.07 16.14 -3.88
N TYR A 815 -21.53 15.37 -2.88
CA TYR A 815 -20.66 14.54 -2.03
C TYR A 815 -20.04 13.38 -2.80
N SER A 816 -20.82 12.69 -3.64
CA SER A 816 -20.33 11.64 -4.53
C SER A 816 -19.22 12.16 -5.46
N ASP A 817 -19.42 13.33 -6.07
CA ASP A 817 -18.42 14.00 -6.90
C ASP A 817 -17.18 14.42 -6.11
N SER A 818 -17.36 14.84 -4.85
CA SER A 818 -16.24 15.16 -3.95
C SER A 818 -15.40 13.92 -3.64
N LEU A 819 -16.03 12.79 -3.30
CA LEU A 819 -15.37 11.50 -3.07
C LEU A 819 -14.61 11.04 -4.32
N SER A 820 -15.27 11.01 -5.48
CA SER A 820 -14.65 10.61 -6.74
C SER A 820 -13.46 11.50 -7.11
N ARG A 821 -13.56 12.82 -6.93
CA ARG A 821 -12.42 13.74 -7.17
C ARG A 821 -11.26 13.47 -6.21
N SER A 822 -11.54 13.26 -4.93
CA SER A 822 -10.49 12.97 -3.94
C SER A 822 -9.73 11.69 -4.28
N LEU A 823 -10.44 10.59 -4.51
CA LEU A 823 -9.86 9.29 -4.81
C LEU A 823 -9.02 9.29 -6.10
N ARG A 824 -9.50 9.98 -7.14
CA ARG A 824 -8.77 10.10 -8.41
C ARG A 824 -7.50 10.92 -8.30
N ARG A 825 -7.51 12.01 -7.53
CA ARG A 825 -6.29 12.79 -7.30
C ARG A 825 -5.22 11.91 -6.66
N GLN A 826 -5.59 11.11 -5.66
CA GLN A 826 -4.67 10.15 -5.04
C GLN A 826 -4.18 9.09 -6.02
N SER A 827 -5.08 8.47 -6.80
CA SER A 827 -4.68 7.44 -7.77
C SER A 827 -3.75 8.00 -8.84
N GLN A 828 -4.02 9.22 -9.33
CA GLN A 828 -3.21 9.91 -10.33
C GLN A 828 -1.80 10.21 -9.81
N ARG A 829 -1.66 10.66 -8.56
CA ARG A 829 -0.34 10.86 -7.92
C ARG A 829 0.47 9.56 -7.85
N LEU A 830 -0.21 8.44 -7.63
CA LEU A 830 0.41 7.11 -7.62
C LEU A 830 0.61 6.52 -9.03
N GLY A 831 0.37 7.30 -10.09
CA GLY A 831 0.67 6.91 -11.47
C GLY A 831 -0.48 6.22 -12.22
N ARG A 832 -1.69 6.14 -11.64
CA ARG A 832 -2.88 5.60 -12.31
C ARG A 832 -3.95 6.65 -12.56
N SER A 833 -4.17 6.97 -13.83
CA SER A 833 -5.23 7.87 -14.27
C SER A 833 -6.59 7.17 -14.40
N VAL A 834 -7.64 7.91 -14.11
CA VAL A 834 -9.04 7.49 -14.17
C VAL A 834 -9.82 8.57 -14.92
N ARG A 835 -10.92 8.20 -15.59
CA ARG A 835 -11.77 9.13 -16.35
C ARG A 835 -12.35 10.24 -15.46
N GLU A 836 -12.64 11.39 -16.06
CA GLU A 836 -13.23 12.56 -15.38
C GLU A 836 -14.68 12.34 -14.90
N GLU A 837 -15.37 11.32 -15.40
CA GLU A 837 -16.77 10.99 -15.02
C GLU A 837 -16.86 9.68 -14.22
N ALA A 838 -15.73 9.18 -13.70
CA ALA A 838 -15.72 7.90 -12.98
C ALA A 838 -16.44 7.99 -11.63
N THR A 839 -17.13 6.91 -11.28
CA THR A 839 -17.87 6.80 -10.01
C THR A 839 -16.92 6.65 -8.81
N PRO A 840 -17.41 6.80 -7.57
CA PRO A 840 -16.58 6.59 -6.37
C PRO A 840 -15.98 5.19 -6.30
N GLU A 841 -16.76 4.16 -6.69
CA GLU A 841 -16.31 2.77 -6.78
C GLU A 841 -15.14 2.60 -7.77
N GLU A 842 -15.28 3.11 -9.00
CA GLU A 842 -14.24 3.03 -10.03
C GLU A 842 -12.96 3.76 -9.59
N SER A 843 -13.13 4.92 -8.98
CA SER A 843 -12.04 5.75 -8.46
C SER A 843 -11.31 5.06 -7.30
N ALA A 844 -12.05 4.44 -6.37
CA ALA A 844 -11.48 3.67 -5.27
C ALA A 844 -10.74 2.42 -5.77
N ARG A 845 -11.31 1.69 -6.73
CA ARG A 845 -10.66 0.53 -7.36
C ARG A 845 -9.33 0.90 -8.00
N ALA A 846 -9.27 2.04 -8.67
CA ALA A 846 -8.04 2.54 -9.27
C ALA A 846 -7.00 2.94 -8.23
N LEU A 847 -7.43 3.57 -7.13
CA LEU A 847 -6.55 3.89 -6.00
C LEU A 847 -5.97 2.63 -5.35
N VAL A 848 -6.79 1.61 -5.09
CA VAL A 848 -6.33 0.31 -4.55
C VAL A 848 -5.33 -0.34 -5.50
N ALA A 849 -5.60 -0.34 -6.81
CA ALA A 849 -4.66 -0.87 -7.80
C ALA A 849 -3.33 -0.10 -7.84
N ALA A 850 -3.36 1.22 -7.66
CA ALA A 850 -2.15 2.03 -7.62
C ALA A 850 -1.29 1.73 -6.37
N TRP A 851 -1.93 1.52 -5.22
CA TRP A 851 -1.24 1.08 -4.01
C TRP A 851 -0.68 -0.34 -4.12
N GLU A 852 -1.41 -1.23 -4.77
CA GLU A 852 -0.96 -2.59 -5.07
C GLU A 852 0.29 -2.59 -5.96
N ASP A 853 0.29 -1.83 -7.05
CA ASP A 853 1.46 -1.66 -7.93
C ASP A 853 2.67 -1.10 -7.16
N ARG A 854 2.44 -0.13 -6.27
CA ARG A 854 3.49 0.46 -5.43
C ARG A 854 4.09 -0.56 -4.47
N LEU A 855 3.26 -1.37 -3.81
CA LEU A 855 3.72 -2.43 -2.92
C LEU A 855 4.52 -3.51 -3.68
N GLU A 856 4.09 -3.85 -4.90
CA GLU A 856 4.78 -4.81 -5.76
C GLU A 856 6.15 -4.29 -6.23
N ALA A 857 6.33 -2.98 -6.38
CA ALA A 857 7.61 -2.38 -6.75
C ALA A 857 8.69 -2.47 -5.64
N VAL A 858 8.30 -2.54 -4.37
CA VAL A 858 9.22 -2.54 -3.20
C VAL A 858 9.45 -3.98 -2.68
N ARG A 859 9.34 -4.98 -3.55
CA ARG A 859 9.26 -6.40 -3.18
C ARG A 859 10.60 -7.01 -2.76
N ASP A 860 10.64 -7.55 -1.55
CA ASP A 860 11.53 -8.68 -1.20
C ASP A 860 10.76 -10.00 -1.40
N SER A 861 11.38 -10.99 -2.06
CA SER A 861 10.69 -12.17 -2.60
C SER A 861 10.04 -13.09 -1.56
N SER A 862 10.34 -12.93 -0.25
CA SER A 862 9.84 -13.79 0.83
C SER A 862 8.53 -13.31 1.47
N GLU A 863 8.14 -12.04 1.34
CA GLU A 863 7.03 -11.44 2.10
C GLU A 863 5.69 -11.39 1.34
N TRP A 864 5.66 -11.70 0.04
CA TRP A 864 4.48 -11.50 -0.82
C TRP A 864 3.37 -12.56 -0.68
N ALA A 865 3.52 -13.55 0.21
CA ALA A 865 2.51 -14.60 0.38
C ALA A 865 1.14 -14.06 0.86
N TRP A 866 1.14 -12.97 1.64
CA TRP A 866 -0.08 -12.30 2.10
C TRP A 866 -0.92 -11.70 0.95
N ALA A 867 -0.28 -11.18 -0.09
CA ALA A 867 -0.96 -10.49 -1.19
C ALA A 867 -1.90 -11.41 -1.98
N GLY A 868 -1.56 -12.70 -2.13
CA GLY A 868 -2.45 -13.70 -2.72
C GLY A 868 -3.74 -13.85 -1.92
N ALA A 869 -3.61 -14.10 -0.61
CA ALA A 869 -4.76 -14.24 0.29
C ALA A 869 -5.59 -12.95 0.39
N TRP A 870 -4.96 -11.77 0.33
CA TRP A 870 -5.67 -10.49 0.27
C TRP A 870 -6.48 -10.33 -1.03
N ARG A 871 -5.89 -10.63 -2.21
CA ARG A 871 -6.62 -10.60 -3.50
C ARG A 871 -7.80 -11.56 -3.52
N ASP A 872 -7.63 -12.76 -2.99
CA ASP A 872 -8.69 -13.77 -2.92
C ASP A 872 -9.85 -13.27 -2.04
N ARG A 873 -9.54 -12.70 -0.86
CA ARG A 873 -10.55 -12.08 0.03
C ARG A 873 -11.26 -10.90 -0.64
N ARG A 874 -10.52 -10.00 -1.30
CA ARG A 874 -11.09 -8.86 -2.05
C ARG A 874 -12.02 -9.34 -3.17
N THR A 875 -11.60 -10.33 -3.95
CA THR A 875 -12.40 -10.92 -5.04
C THR A 875 -13.66 -11.59 -4.50
N ALA A 876 -13.54 -12.38 -3.42
CA ALA A 876 -14.70 -13.02 -2.79
C ALA A 876 -15.71 -12.00 -2.25
N ARG A 877 -15.27 -10.89 -1.66
CA ARG A 877 -16.15 -9.79 -1.21
C ARG A 877 -16.86 -9.15 -2.40
N HIS A 878 -16.15 -8.87 -3.50
CA HIS A 878 -16.74 -8.29 -4.72
C HIS A 878 -17.85 -9.17 -5.32
N LEU A 879 -17.68 -10.50 -5.29
CA LEU A 879 -18.72 -11.43 -5.73
C LEU A 879 -20.00 -11.40 -4.86
N LEU A 880 -19.91 -10.88 -3.63
CA LEU A 880 -21.03 -10.76 -2.71
C LEU A 880 -21.68 -9.37 -2.73
N ALA A 881 -21.07 -8.36 -3.36
CA ALA A 881 -21.64 -7.03 -3.45
C ALA A 881 -22.86 -7.01 -4.37
N SER A 882 -23.98 -6.47 -3.89
CA SER A 882 -25.22 -6.31 -4.65
C SER A 882 -25.35 -4.95 -5.33
N ASP A 883 -24.62 -3.94 -4.86
CA ASP A 883 -24.74 -2.55 -5.32
C ASP A 883 -23.39 -1.78 -5.29
N SER A 884 -23.39 -0.55 -5.81
CA SER A 884 -22.20 0.29 -5.92
C SER A 884 -21.68 0.82 -4.59
N LEU A 885 -22.53 1.00 -3.57
CA LEU A 885 -22.11 1.41 -2.23
C LEU A 885 -21.34 0.28 -1.54
N GLN A 886 -21.81 -0.95 -1.67
CA GLN A 886 -21.12 -2.14 -1.18
C GLN A 886 -19.82 -2.37 -1.96
N ALA A 887 -19.82 -2.19 -3.28
CA ALA A 887 -18.60 -2.29 -4.08
C ALA A 887 -17.56 -1.24 -3.66
N TYR A 888 -17.98 0.00 -3.40
CA TYR A 888 -17.11 1.05 -2.86
C TYR A 888 -16.57 0.69 -1.46
N LEU A 889 -17.42 0.23 -0.54
CA LEU A 889 -17.01 -0.23 0.79
C LEU A 889 -15.95 -1.33 0.72
N ILE A 890 -16.08 -2.27 -0.22
CA ILE A 890 -15.09 -3.34 -0.41
C ILE A 890 -13.74 -2.76 -0.83
N GLU A 891 -13.72 -1.76 -1.70
CA GLU A 891 -12.49 -1.08 -2.09
C GLU A 891 -11.90 -0.26 -0.92
N GLN A 892 -12.72 0.35 -0.06
CA GLN A 892 -12.24 1.01 1.16
C GLN A 892 -11.59 0.00 2.12
N ILE A 893 -12.22 -1.16 2.36
CA ILE A 893 -11.64 -2.23 3.20
C ILE A 893 -10.32 -2.72 2.58
N ALA A 894 -10.29 -2.91 1.26
CA ALA A 894 -9.07 -3.34 0.58
C ALA A 894 -7.94 -2.31 0.71
N LEU A 895 -8.27 -1.00 0.61
CA LEU A 895 -7.32 0.09 0.81
C LEU A 895 -6.79 0.13 2.24
N GLU A 896 -7.66 -0.01 3.23
CA GLU A 896 -7.28 -0.08 4.66
C GLU A 896 -6.31 -1.25 4.90
N GLU A 897 -6.65 -2.46 4.45
CA GLU A 897 -5.80 -3.64 4.61
C GLU A 897 -4.40 -3.44 3.98
N LEU A 898 -4.31 -2.77 2.82
CA LEU A 898 -3.04 -2.44 2.16
C LEU A 898 -2.24 -1.40 2.94
N LEU A 899 -2.88 -0.32 3.39
CA LEU A 899 -2.22 0.76 4.14
C LEU A 899 -1.72 0.27 5.50
N ALA A 900 -2.50 -0.54 6.20
CA ALA A 900 -2.09 -1.17 7.45
C ALA A 900 -0.82 -2.02 7.25
N HIS A 901 -0.80 -2.85 6.20
CA HIS A 901 0.37 -3.66 5.86
C HIS A 901 1.60 -2.79 5.50
N TRP A 902 1.39 -1.75 4.69
CA TRP A 902 2.43 -0.81 4.31
C TRP A 902 3.02 -0.06 5.52
N PHE A 903 2.16 0.43 6.41
CA PHE A 903 2.61 1.15 7.61
C PHE A 903 3.25 0.24 8.64
N ALA A 904 2.77 -0.99 8.84
CA ALA A 904 3.45 -1.98 9.68
C ALA A 904 4.87 -2.27 9.17
N ARG A 905 5.08 -2.26 7.85
CA ARG A 905 6.42 -2.41 7.25
C ARG A 905 7.29 -1.17 7.47
N LEU A 906 6.73 0.03 7.36
CA LEU A 906 7.45 1.28 7.61
C LEU A 906 7.74 1.54 9.09
N GLN A 907 6.91 1.00 9.99
CA GLN A 907 6.96 1.21 11.44
C GLN A 907 6.74 -0.11 12.19
N PRO A 908 7.75 -0.99 12.24
CA PRO A 908 7.62 -2.30 12.89
C PRO A 908 7.19 -2.21 14.37
N ASP A 909 7.62 -1.16 15.07
CA ASP A 909 7.26 -0.93 16.49
C ASP A 909 5.76 -0.67 16.70
N SER A 910 5.06 -0.19 15.67
CA SER A 910 3.62 0.07 15.69
C SER A 910 2.78 -1.11 15.20
N ALA A 911 3.39 -2.21 14.74
CA ALA A 911 2.67 -3.32 14.09
C ALA A 911 1.59 -3.93 14.98
N SER A 912 1.85 -4.12 16.29
CA SER A 912 0.85 -4.66 17.22
C SER A 912 -0.35 -3.73 17.42
N LEU A 913 -0.11 -2.42 17.35
CA LEU A 913 -1.15 -1.41 17.54
C LEU A 913 -2.02 -1.28 16.27
N ILE A 914 -1.41 -1.47 15.10
CA ILE A 914 -2.10 -1.61 13.81
C ILE A 914 -2.98 -2.88 13.82
N ASP A 915 -2.47 -4.02 14.29
CA ASP A 915 -3.26 -5.27 14.40
C ASP A 915 -4.45 -5.14 15.36
N GLU A 916 -4.28 -4.42 16.48
CA GLU A 916 -5.37 -4.10 17.42
C GLU A 916 -6.44 -3.23 16.76
N LEU A 917 -6.02 -2.20 16.01
CA LEU A 917 -6.92 -1.33 15.25
C LEU A 917 -7.71 -2.11 14.19
N GLN A 918 -7.09 -3.02 13.45
CA GLN A 918 -7.77 -3.88 12.49
C GLN A 918 -8.79 -4.82 13.16
N SER A 919 -8.43 -5.38 14.32
CA SER A 919 -9.31 -6.26 15.09
C SER A 919 -10.55 -5.50 15.61
N GLU A 920 -10.35 -4.28 16.13
CA GLU A 920 -11.44 -3.41 16.59
C GLU A 920 -12.31 -2.93 15.41
N LEU A 921 -11.72 -2.63 14.25
CA LEU A 921 -12.45 -2.25 13.04
C LEU A 921 -13.43 -3.35 12.61
N ILE A 922 -13.03 -4.62 12.64
CA ILE A 922 -13.90 -5.74 12.33
C ILE A 922 -15.13 -5.75 13.26
N ILE A 923 -14.92 -5.59 14.57
CA ILE A 923 -16.00 -5.57 15.56
C ILE A 923 -16.95 -4.38 15.34
N ARG A 924 -16.41 -3.18 15.08
CA ARG A 924 -17.21 -1.97 14.86
C ARG A 924 -18.03 -2.07 13.58
N ARG A 925 -17.45 -2.59 12.50
CA ARG A 925 -18.17 -2.81 11.23
C ARG A 925 -19.30 -3.82 11.39
N ASP A 926 -19.09 -4.89 12.15
CA ASP A 926 -20.12 -5.89 12.43
C ASP A 926 -21.26 -5.34 13.29
N ARG A 927 -21.01 -4.31 14.11
CA ARG A 927 -22.02 -3.60 14.92
C ARG A 927 -22.75 -2.49 14.17
N ALA A 928 -22.23 -2.04 13.03
CA ALA A 928 -22.84 -0.97 12.24
C ALA A 928 -24.20 -1.42 11.67
N VAL A 929 -25.19 -0.52 11.75
CA VAL A 929 -26.59 -0.82 11.39
C VAL A 929 -26.80 -0.81 9.88
N HIS A 930 -26.02 -0.01 9.13
CA HIS A 930 -26.16 0.13 7.68
C HIS A 930 -24.81 0.39 6.97
N VAL A 931 -24.80 0.24 5.64
CA VAL A 931 -23.57 0.30 4.80
C VAL A 931 -22.83 1.64 4.92
N LEU A 932 -23.53 2.78 4.99
CA LEU A 932 -22.88 4.09 5.17
C LEU A 932 -22.14 4.21 6.50
N GLU A 933 -22.62 3.59 7.57
CA GLU A 933 -21.93 3.57 8.86
C GLU A 933 -20.69 2.66 8.78
N GLN A 934 -20.77 1.55 8.05
CA GLN A 934 -19.60 0.71 7.75
C GLN A 934 -18.54 1.47 6.94
N MET A 935 -18.96 2.25 5.94
CA MET A 935 -18.07 3.11 5.14
C MET A 935 -17.38 4.16 6.01
N LEU A 936 -18.15 4.86 6.85
CA LEU A 936 -17.62 5.86 7.77
C LEU A 936 -16.63 5.25 8.77
N VAL A 937 -16.98 4.12 9.41
CA VAL A 937 -16.11 3.45 10.37
C VAL A 937 -14.82 2.95 9.71
N THR A 938 -14.89 2.51 8.44
CA THR A 938 -13.72 2.07 7.68
C THR A 938 -12.82 3.26 7.30
N GLU A 939 -13.41 4.36 6.85
CA GLU A 939 -12.66 5.58 6.51
C GLU A 939 -11.99 6.19 7.76
N ALA A 940 -12.68 6.20 8.90
CA ALA A 940 -12.11 6.63 10.19
C ALA A 940 -10.89 5.81 10.59
N ALA A 941 -10.88 4.50 10.30
CA ALA A 941 -9.73 3.64 10.54
C ALA A 941 -8.55 3.97 9.62
N VAL A 942 -8.82 4.30 8.34
CA VAL A 942 -7.79 4.80 7.42
C VAL A 942 -7.20 6.12 7.92
N VAL A 943 -8.03 7.04 8.41
CA VAL A 943 -7.57 8.30 9.03
C VAL A 943 -6.70 8.03 10.26
N GLU A 944 -7.07 7.07 11.10
CA GLU A 944 -6.28 6.70 12.28
C GLU A 944 -4.91 6.14 11.90
N LEU A 945 -4.83 5.26 10.88
CA LEU A 945 -3.56 4.77 10.32
C LEU A 945 -2.66 5.93 9.87
N TRP A 946 -3.22 6.91 9.17
CA TRP A 946 -2.48 8.12 8.78
C TRP A 946 -2.03 8.97 9.97
N SER A 947 -2.87 9.09 11.00
CA SER A 947 -2.52 9.84 12.21
C SER A 947 -1.34 9.20 12.94
N MET A 948 -1.27 7.87 13.02
CA MET A 948 -0.14 7.13 13.57
C MET A 948 1.14 7.40 12.75
N ARG A 949 1.03 7.38 11.41
CA ARG A 949 2.15 7.68 10.52
C ARG A 949 2.68 9.10 10.71
N ILE A 950 1.78 10.10 10.74
CA ILE A 950 2.14 11.51 10.89
C ILE A 950 2.80 11.78 12.26
N ARG A 951 2.23 11.27 13.36
CA ARG A 951 2.80 11.45 14.70
C ARG A 951 4.21 10.89 14.80
N HIS A 952 4.43 9.70 14.26
CA HIS A 952 5.76 9.11 14.23
C HIS A 952 6.74 9.96 13.41
N LEU A 953 6.33 10.52 12.26
CA LEU A 953 7.19 11.41 11.47
C LEU A 953 7.58 12.68 12.24
N ILE A 954 6.65 13.24 13.03
CA ILE A 954 6.95 14.37 13.94
C ILE A 954 7.95 13.95 15.02
N GLU A 955 7.73 12.82 15.70
CA GLU A 955 8.65 12.30 16.73
C GLU A 955 10.07 12.07 16.17
N MET A 956 10.17 11.57 14.94
CA MET A 956 11.45 11.39 14.25
C MET A 956 12.17 12.72 14.00
N LEU A 957 11.45 13.77 13.64
CA LEU A 957 12.00 15.12 13.47
C LEU A 957 12.48 15.71 14.80
N GLU A 958 11.70 15.56 15.86
CA GLU A 958 12.08 16.02 17.20
C GLU A 958 13.35 15.34 17.72
N GLN A 959 13.50 14.03 17.46
CA GLN A 959 14.73 13.29 17.79
C GLN A 959 15.96 13.76 16.98
N ILE A 960 15.75 14.25 15.76
CA ILE A 960 16.82 14.81 14.92
C ILE A 960 17.27 16.16 15.46
N ASP A 961 16.32 17.05 15.76
CA ASP A 961 16.61 18.40 16.26
C ASP A 961 17.17 18.40 17.69
N GLY A 962 16.72 17.46 18.54
CA GLY A 962 17.22 17.30 19.91
C GLY A 962 18.60 16.65 20.02
N GLY A 963 19.05 15.90 18.99
CA GLY A 963 20.32 15.17 18.99
C GLY A 963 21.55 16.00 18.57
N GLY A 964 21.35 17.21 18.03
CA GLY A 964 22.44 18.10 17.58
C GLY A 964 23.06 18.99 18.65
N GLY A 965 22.61 18.89 19.90
CA GLY A 965 23.04 19.73 21.03
C GLY A 965 23.85 19.02 22.13
N ALA A 966 24.32 17.80 21.92
CA ALA A 966 25.11 17.03 22.88
C ALA A 966 26.59 16.92 22.46
#